data_AF-A0A7C5W3Q4-F1
#
_entry.id   AF-A0A7C5W3Q4-F1
#
_cell.length_a   1.000
_cell.length_b   1.000
_cell.length_c   1.000
_cell.angle_alpha   90.00
_cell.angle_beta   90.00
_cell.angle_gamma   90.00
#
_symmetry.space_group_name_H-M   'P 1'
#
loop_
_entity.id
_entity.type
_entity.pdbx_description
1 polymer ?
#
loop_
_entity_poly.entity_id
_entity_poly.type
_entity_poly.pdbx_seq_one_letter_code
_entity_poly.pdbx_strand_id
1 'polypeptide(L)'
;MRFSYVFSVVMISSTLIAGEHTSTHSFTNSARGTHPGALSASYGQITVDMSVLSEGTQIYRAVLVTSRQGNTGQYPGSQWATSPLRVEASDEPGVWLAPLPPRYMYIDCTAAAQRAIAAPTRTMTLNIVSFSGFNPTDEVRVDVWCDQPSVNSIGAVTGTGARHAAGDTMVTFTEHAPFLANPDATAGDYKAALANTDSPDAVRYRIYRSTSPISATSIRTAELVDEIRPMSNWSLFYYNGTENDASPCIRLPVDNEVLAEADQGIYVRRAQGAATAYYAVSKAVNGEEELSSWSVGGNATGAVSESSGTGMVLLRTRQTNVSFQYVNNADLYYYVRWECPPYYNRPSTAWDYLVGVPPTSVDPRPVDIALHCWGGTLNSGYGWWYEAEQGALIVATNMSPYDWWTAFHDNYGTIKPFTEVDGSGGGRVRNYAAKRILSFLNDFVKAEHNVDDDRVFVTGSSMGGSGCLMWGARTPEVFAYTNGWVGVYIPRESPTFKGSFEGVYGQDAWNCEYEDTGMSAFDYWDTEQYILADPGRDMPFICTANGKNDSGIGWTQAWKTITALQAARQPHKFVWGQSGHSQRSILPGENQSDRYVGVRISKNQTVPAFTNCSQDGDMGDGDPDVGDTAGHINRYLLWDVDDVVDEAGRWEMTVYLIAASPDTSCTVDVTPRRCRNFSPGAGTACDWENRDATTGTVIESGVVVSGQYGLVTLPQITVNRRNVNKNRLVITYTVAPAAPVITSPLHATGTVGQAFSYTITATGSPPITYDASDLPSWAAFDAGTHTIGGVPDAAGVTDATISAENAYGTDSKTLVMEILSGGDVIPPAIGISHIVLAGEVSDDLACPAQVVINGTPVAVDVTGLSGMWASGDIVLLSGNNTFVIVASDGTNETTTEVSVGGIP
;
A
#
# COMPACT_ATOMS: atom_id res chain seq x y z
N MET A 1 65.00 -56.49 31.04
CA MET A 1 64.97 -56.81 29.60
C MET A 1 63.75 -57.68 29.33
N ARG A 2 62.88 -57.24 28.40
CA ARG A 2 62.09 -58.04 27.44
C ARG A 2 61.03 -59.03 27.99
N PHE A 3 59.85 -59.22 27.42
CA PHE A 3 59.03 -58.55 26.40
C PHE A 3 57.63 -59.19 26.51
N SER A 4 56.58 -58.39 26.30
CA SER A 4 55.19 -58.82 26.19
C SER A 4 54.88 -59.45 24.83
N TYR A 5 53.94 -60.39 24.79
CA TYR A 5 53.08 -60.67 23.64
C TYR A 5 51.65 -60.88 24.15
N VAL A 6 50.73 -60.02 23.71
CA VAL A 6 49.28 -60.25 23.82
C VAL A 6 48.69 -60.00 22.44
N PHE A 7 47.90 -60.97 21.97
CA PHE A 7 47.12 -60.90 20.74
C PHE A 7 46.02 -59.84 20.86
N SER A 8 45.99 -58.88 19.94
CA SER A 8 44.84 -57.98 19.75
C SER A 8 43.94 -58.55 18.65
N VAL A 9 42.70 -58.89 19.02
CA VAL A 9 41.59 -59.08 18.10
C VAL A 9 41.05 -57.69 17.77
N VAL A 10 41.14 -57.29 16.51
CA VAL A 10 40.51 -56.07 15.98
C VAL A 10 39.07 -56.42 15.61
N MET A 11 38.11 -56.00 16.43
CA MET A 11 36.71 -55.87 16.02
C MET A 11 36.52 -54.44 15.53
N ILE A 12 36.36 -54.29 14.22
CA ILE A 12 35.94 -53.05 13.57
C ILE A 12 34.45 -52.91 13.87
N SER A 13 34.09 -52.03 14.81
CA SER A 13 32.76 -51.43 14.87
C SER A 13 32.91 -49.95 14.57
N SER A 14 32.92 -49.60 13.29
CA SER A 14 32.60 -48.24 12.86
C SER A 14 31.09 -48.05 13.00
N THR A 15 30.62 -47.78 14.22
CA THR A 15 29.39 -47.01 14.40
C THR A 15 29.67 -45.63 13.82
N LEU A 16 29.24 -45.39 12.57
CA LEU A 16 29.04 -44.05 12.06
C LEU A 16 28.19 -43.29 13.09
N ILE A 17 28.70 -42.17 13.58
CA ILE A 17 27.88 -41.19 14.27
C ILE A 17 26.92 -40.66 13.20
N ALA A 18 25.69 -41.14 13.22
CA ALA A 18 24.59 -40.47 12.53
C ALA A 18 24.41 -39.11 13.19
N GLY A 19 24.53 -38.03 12.41
CA GLY A 19 24.00 -36.72 12.78
C GLY A 19 25.01 -35.59 12.95
N GLU A 20 25.59 -35.09 11.86
CA GLU A 20 26.05 -33.67 11.76
C GLU A 20 25.89 -33.06 10.36
N HIS A 21 25.58 -33.85 9.32
CA HIS A 21 25.37 -33.33 7.98
C HIS A 21 23.94 -32.85 7.76
N THR A 22 23.81 -31.76 7.01
CA THR A 22 22.57 -31.20 6.54
C THR A 22 22.82 -30.58 5.16
N SER A 23 22.04 -30.96 4.15
CA SER A 23 22.21 -30.49 2.77
C SER A 23 20.90 -30.57 1.99
N THR A 24 20.87 -29.96 0.81
CA THR A 24 19.78 -30.14 -0.16
C THR A 24 20.29 -30.99 -1.32
N HIS A 25 19.58 -32.07 -1.66
CA HIS A 25 19.82 -32.88 -2.85
C HIS A 25 18.76 -32.59 -3.91
N SER A 26 19.20 -32.37 -5.14
CA SER A 26 18.34 -32.04 -6.27
C SER A 26 18.12 -33.24 -7.20
N PHE A 27 16.86 -33.61 -7.40
CA PHE A 27 16.42 -34.69 -8.29
C PHE A 27 15.81 -34.07 -9.53
N THR A 28 16.24 -34.45 -10.74
CA THR A 28 15.79 -33.75 -11.96
C THR A 28 15.73 -34.64 -13.20
N ASN A 29 14.89 -34.24 -14.15
CA ASN A 29 14.78 -34.83 -15.49
C ASN A 29 15.82 -34.27 -16.47
N SER A 30 16.69 -33.35 -16.05
CA SER A 30 17.75 -32.74 -16.85
C SER A 30 19.13 -33.36 -16.54
N ALA A 31 20.17 -32.87 -17.24
CA ALA A 31 21.55 -33.24 -16.95
C ALA A 31 22.16 -32.47 -15.75
N ARG A 32 21.40 -31.54 -15.14
CA ARG A 32 21.84 -30.73 -13.99
C ARG A 32 21.44 -31.42 -12.68
N GLY A 33 21.73 -30.80 -11.54
CA GLY A 33 21.30 -31.28 -10.21
C GLY A 33 22.20 -32.38 -9.64
N THR A 34 21.84 -32.83 -8.44
CA THR A 34 22.62 -33.81 -7.66
C THR A 34 22.44 -35.23 -8.18
N HIS A 35 21.20 -35.57 -8.54
CA HIS A 35 20.77 -36.89 -8.99
C HIS A 35 20.09 -36.78 -10.36
N PRO A 36 20.84 -36.50 -11.44
CA PRO A 36 20.28 -36.41 -12.79
C PRO A 36 19.68 -37.75 -13.22
N GLY A 37 18.46 -37.72 -13.77
CA GLY A 37 17.75 -38.91 -14.23
C GLY A 37 17.06 -39.72 -13.14
N ALA A 38 17.18 -39.34 -11.86
CA ALA A 38 16.41 -39.90 -10.76
C ALA A 38 14.97 -39.34 -10.68
N LEU A 39 14.60 -38.44 -11.59
CA LEU A 39 13.25 -37.92 -11.75
C LEU A 39 12.80 -38.12 -13.21
N SER A 40 11.56 -38.57 -13.38
CA SER A 40 10.87 -38.58 -14.68
C SER A 40 9.60 -37.74 -14.59
N ALA A 41 9.29 -37.01 -15.66
CA ALA A 41 8.12 -36.15 -15.74
C ALA A 41 7.33 -36.41 -17.02
N SER A 42 6.01 -36.36 -16.90
CA SER A 42 5.03 -36.40 -17.98
C SER A 42 3.92 -35.40 -17.66
N TYR A 43 3.03 -35.11 -18.63
CA TYR A 43 1.94 -34.18 -18.39
C TYR A 43 0.97 -34.60 -17.27
N GLY A 44 0.91 -35.89 -16.93
CA GLY A 44 0.02 -36.40 -15.87
C GLY A 44 0.71 -36.80 -14.58
N GLN A 45 2.05 -36.87 -14.55
CA GLN A 45 2.76 -37.45 -13.41
C GLN A 45 4.23 -37.06 -13.36
N ILE A 46 4.75 -36.85 -12.15
CA ILE A 46 6.17 -36.75 -11.82
C ILE A 46 6.53 -37.91 -10.89
N THR A 47 7.59 -38.64 -11.19
CA THR A 47 8.07 -39.77 -10.37
C THR A 47 9.53 -39.55 -10.00
N VAL A 48 9.83 -39.66 -8.71
CA VAL A 48 11.17 -39.46 -8.14
C VAL A 48 11.64 -40.74 -7.46
N ASP A 49 12.80 -41.25 -7.89
CA ASP A 49 13.48 -42.38 -7.27
C ASP A 49 14.28 -41.90 -6.05
N MET A 50 13.71 -42.06 -4.86
CA MET A 50 14.33 -41.69 -3.59
C MET A 50 15.30 -42.76 -3.07
N SER A 51 15.43 -43.91 -3.75
CA SER A 51 16.32 -44.99 -3.31
C SER A 51 17.81 -44.62 -3.43
N VAL A 52 18.12 -43.56 -4.20
CA VAL A 52 19.46 -42.97 -4.32
C VAL A 52 19.96 -42.34 -3.01
N LEU A 53 19.06 -41.99 -2.09
CA LEU A 53 19.44 -41.55 -0.74
C LEU A 53 19.71 -42.77 0.15
N SER A 54 20.59 -42.63 1.14
CA SER A 54 20.93 -43.75 2.03
C SER A 54 19.74 -44.19 2.88
N GLU A 55 19.73 -45.45 3.33
CA GLU A 55 18.68 -45.94 4.23
C GLU A 55 18.74 -45.19 5.57
N GLY A 56 17.58 -44.77 6.08
CA GLY A 56 17.49 -43.98 7.31
C GLY A 56 17.66 -42.46 7.14
N THR A 57 17.84 -41.96 5.90
CA THR A 57 17.84 -40.51 5.62
C THR A 57 16.57 -39.83 6.16
N GLN A 58 16.76 -38.74 6.90
CA GLN A 58 15.67 -37.87 7.36
C GLN A 58 15.48 -36.71 6.40
N ILE A 59 14.24 -36.51 5.94
CA ILE A 59 13.85 -35.38 5.07
C ILE A 59 13.20 -34.30 5.94
N TYR A 60 13.74 -33.09 5.86
CA TYR A 60 13.25 -31.92 6.59
C TYR A 60 12.29 -31.08 5.75
N ARG A 61 12.60 -30.90 4.46
CA ARG A 61 11.78 -30.18 3.48
C ARG A 61 11.94 -30.79 2.10
N ALA A 62 10.90 -30.72 1.27
CA ALA A 62 11.01 -31.03 -0.14
C ALA A 62 10.16 -30.06 -0.98
N VAL A 63 10.74 -29.54 -2.06
CA VAL A 63 10.12 -28.51 -2.89
C VAL A 63 10.14 -28.94 -4.35
N LEU A 64 8.97 -28.92 -5.00
CA LEU A 64 8.84 -29.09 -6.44
C LEU A 64 9.08 -27.74 -7.13
N VAL A 65 10.10 -27.73 -7.98
CA VAL A 65 10.55 -26.62 -8.81
C VAL A 65 10.30 -26.98 -10.28
N THR A 66 9.63 -26.09 -11.01
CA THR A 66 9.36 -26.27 -12.44
C THR A 66 9.84 -25.06 -13.21
N SER A 67 10.06 -25.21 -14.51
CA SER A 67 10.37 -24.09 -15.42
C SER A 67 9.15 -23.21 -15.75
N ARG A 68 7.99 -23.46 -15.11
CA ARG A 68 6.77 -22.69 -15.35
C ARG A 68 6.94 -21.25 -14.86
N GLN A 69 6.66 -20.31 -15.76
CA GLN A 69 6.66 -18.89 -15.44
C GLN A 69 5.40 -18.48 -14.67
N GLY A 70 5.47 -17.34 -13.99
CA GLY A 70 4.32 -16.76 -13.32
C GLY A 70 3.25 -16.26 -14.30
N ASN A 71 2.00 -16.21 -13.84
CA ASN A 71 0.85 -15.82 -14.63
C ASN A 71 0.83 -14.30 -14.92
N THR A 72 0.38 -13.93 -16.12
CA THR A 72 -0.16 -12.60 -16.41
C THR A 72 -1.65 -12.76 -16.75
N GLY A 73 -2.43 -11.67 -16.71
CA GLY A 73 -3.85 -11.72 -17.08
C GLY A 73 -4.12 -11.78 -18.60
N GLN A 74 -3.08 -11.81 -19.44
CA GLN A 74 -3.18 -11.76 -20.91
C GLN A 74 -3.02 -13.13 -21.58
N TYR A 75 -3.61 -13.32 -22.78
CA TYR A 75 -3.47 -14.53 -23.61
C TYR A 75 -2.06 -14.68 -24.21
N PRO A 76 -1.50 -15.92 -24.34
CA PRO A 76 -2.08 -17.21 -23.95
C PRO A 76 -2.06 -17.52 -22.45
N GLY A 77 -1.46 -16.64 -21.64
CA GLY A 77 -1.44 -16.74 -20.17
C GLY A 77 -2.82 -16.77 -19.52
N SER A 78 -3.89 -16.37 -20.22
CA SER A 78 -5.26 -16.40 -19.72
C SER A 78 -5.75 -17.79 -19.31
N GLN A 79 -5.30 -18.86 -19.99
CA GLN A 79 -5.61 -20.23 -19.56
C GLN A 79 -4.82 -20.62 -18.30
N TRP A 80 -3.57 -20.18 -18.19
CA TRP A 80 -2.70 -20.46 -17.04
C TRP A 80 -3.17 -19.72 -15.78
N ALA A 81 -3.71 -18.52 -15.97
CA ALA A 81 -4.25 -17.66 -14.94
C ALA A 81 -5.66 -18.05 -14.49
N THR A 82 -6.37 -18.94 -15.18
CA THR A 82 -7.73 -19.36 -14.78
C THR A 82 -7.84 -20.82 -14.36
N SER A 83 -6.90 -21.67 -14.80
CA SER A 83 -6.95 -23.09 -14.47
C SER A 83 -6.52 -23.32 -13.01
N PRO A 84 -7.22 -24.20 -12.25
CA PRO A 84 -6.80 -24.53 -10.90
C PRO A 84 -5.41 -25.19 -10.92
N LEU A 85 -4.58 -24.87 -9.93
CA LEU A 85 -3.31 -25.55 -9.69
C LEU A 85 -3.54 -26.75 -8.78
N ARG A 86 -3.49 -27.96 -9.35
CA ARG A 86 -3.73 -29.23 -8.65
C ARG A 86 -2.61 -30.21 -8.94
N VAL A 87 -1.71 -30.31 -7.98
CA VAL A 87 -0.71 -31.36 -7.85
C VAL A 87 -0.99 -32.08 -6.54
N GLU A 88 -0.99 -33.40 -6.54
CA GLU A 88 -1.22 -34.23 -5.36
C GLU A 88 -0.18 -35.34 -5.30
N ALA A 89 0.04 -35.92 -4.12
CA ALA A 89 0.83 -37.14 -4.01
C ALA A 89 -0.06 -38.35 -4.34
N SER A 90 0.45 -39.31 -5.11
CA SER A 90 -0.35 -40.48 -5.52
C SER A 90 -0.77 -41.38 -4.35
N ASP A 91 -0.06 -41.29 -3.22
CA ASP A 91 -0.37 -42.01 -1.98
C ASP A 91 -1.40 -41.28 -1.10
N GLU A 92 -1.78 -40.05 -1.47
CA GLU A 92 -2.76 -39.21 -0.79
C GLU A 92 -3.60 -38.41 -1.81
N PRO A 93 -4.37 -39.08 -2.68
CA PRO A 93 -5.16 -38.42 -3.71
C PRO A 93 -6.28 -37.55 -3.10
N GLY A 94 -6.56 -36.41 -3.73
CA GLY A 94 -7.53 -35.41 -3.27
C GLY A 94 -6.96 -34.34 -2.34
N VAL A 95 -5.70 -34.48 -1.89
CA VAL A 95 -4.99 -33.47 -1.09
C VAL A 95 -4.04 -32.69 -1.99
N TRP A 96 -4.38 -31.42 -2.25
CA TRP A 96 -3.60 -30.56 -3.12
C TRP A 96 -2.37 -30.00 -2.41
N LEU A 97 -1.21 -30.14 -3.05
CA LEU A 97 0.04 -29.56 -2.58
C LEU A 97 0.02 -28.03 -2.71
N ALA A 98 0.42 -27.35 -1.65
CA ALA A 98 0.34 -25.90 -1.55
C ALA A 98 1.50 -25.20 -2.29
N PRO A 99 1.24 -24.12 -3.05
CA PRO A 99 2.28 -23.21 -3.51
C PRO A 99 2.94 -22.51 -2.32
N LEU A 100 4.27 -22.39 -2.35
CA LEU A 100 5.06 -21.88 -1.23
C LEU A 100 5.18 -20.34 -1.24
N PRO A 101 4.84 -19.66 -0.13
CA PRO A 101 5.16 -18.25 0.05
C PRO A 101 6.69 -18.05 0.12
N PRO A 102 7.18 -16.80 0.00
CA PRO A 102 6.42 -15.58 -0.26
C PRO A 102 6.22 -15.28 -1.75
N ARG A 103 6.88 -16.02 -2.65
CA ARG A 103 6.83 -15.79 -4.11
C ARG A 103 5.81 -16.63 -4.85
N TYR A 104 5.33 -17.72 -4.25
CA TYR A 104 4.37 -18.65 -4.85
C TYR A 104 4.80 -19.09 -6.25
N MET A 105 6.04 -19.54 -6.37
CA MET A 105 6.63 -20.08 -7.60
C MET A 105 6.96 -21.57 -7.50
N TYR A 106 6.96 -22.12 -6.29
CA TYR A 106 7.31 -23.50 -6.00
C TYR A 106 6.18 -24.19 -5.23
N ILE A 107 6.17 -25.51 -5.19
CA ILE A 107 5.13 -26.31 -4.53
C ILE A 107 5.74 -27.14 -3.42
N ASP A 108 5.14 -27.11 -2.22
CA ASP A 108 5.58 -27.93 -1.10
C ASP A 108 5.23 -29.40 -1.34
N CYS A 109 6.22 -30.28 -1.29
CA CYS A 109 6.02 -31.72 -1.37
C CYS A 109 6.70 -32.44 -0.20
N THR A 110 6.96 -31.74 0.91
CA THR A 110 7.68 -32.25 2.08
C THR A 110 7.04 -33.51 2.65
N ALA A 111 5.73 -33.48 2.92
CA ALA A 111 5.02 -34.63 3.47
C ALA A 111 5.06 -35.85 2.53
N ALA A 112 4.89 -35.61 1.22
CA ALA A 112 4.98 -36.65 0.20
C ALA A 112 6.37 -37.30 0.15
N ALA A 113 7.42 -36.48 0.22
CA ALA A 113 8.80 -36.96 0.24
C ALA A 113 9.11 -37.77 1.51
N GLN A 114 8.65 -37.30 2.68
CA GLN A 114 8.81 -38.00 3.96
C GLN A 114 8.11 -39.37 3.99
N ARG A 115 6.90 -39.47 3.42
CA ARG A 115 6.23 -40.76 3.28
C ARG A 115 6.94 -41.66 2.28
N ALA A 116 7.36 -41.12 1.15
CA ALA A 116 8.05 -41.87 0.11
C ALA A 116 9.37 -42.47 0.60
N ILE A 117 10.18 -41.71 1.36
CA ILE A 117 11.48 -42.21 1.86
C ILE A 117 11.32 -43.31 2.91
N ALA A 118 10.23 -43.30 3.67
CA ALA A 118 9.87 -44.32 4.65
C ALA A 118 9.21 -45.56 4.03
N ALA A 119 8.67 -45.45 2.81
CA ALA A 119 8.03 -46.55 2.11
C ALA A 119 9.06 -47.56 1.57
N PRO A 120 8.73 -48.88 1.51
CA PRO A 120 9.64 -49.89 0.99
C PRO A 120 10.06 -49.66 -0.48
N THR A 121 9.20 -49.03 -1.27
CA THR A 121 9.46 -48.71 -2.69
C THR A 121 10.40 -47.53 -2.86
N ARG A 122 10.55 -46.67 -1.84
CA ARG A 122 11.36 -45.44 -1.86
C ARG A 122 11.16 -44.62 -3.15
N THR A 123 9.90 -44.51 -3.58
CA THR A 123 9.51 -43.80 -4.80
C THR A 123 8.44 -42.79 -4.46
N MET A 124 8.69 -41.51 -4.76
CA MET A 124 7.68 -40.46 -4.64
C MET A 124 6.98 -40.28 -5.99
N THR A 125 5.65 -40.29 -6.00
CA THR A 125 4.87 -40.05 -7.21
C THR A 125 3.91 -38.89 -6.97
N LEU A 126 3.96 -37.88 -7.83
CA LEU A 126 3.08 -36.72 -7.80
C LEU A 126 2.17 -36.77 -9.05
N ASN A 127 0.86 -36.79 -8.85
CA ASN A 127 -0.09 -36.69 -9.95
C ASN A 127 -0.28 -35.22 -10.34
N ILE A 128 -0.20 -34.92 -11.64
CA ILE A 128 -0.49 -33.61 -12.19
C ILE A 128 -1.94 -33.62 -12.70
N VAL A 129 -2.87 -33.25 -11.82
CA VAL A 129 -4.30 -33.24 -12.14
C VAL A 129 -4.66 -32.02 -12.98
N SER A 130 -4.08 -30.85 -12.64
CA SER A 130 -4.20 -29.63 -13.43
C SER A 130 -3.02 -28.70 -13.15
N PHE A 131 -2.23 -28.40 -14.17
CA PHE A 131 -1.12 -27.46 -14.05
C PHE A 131 -0.87 -26.75 -15.39
N SER A 132 -1.83 -25.94 -15.84
CA SER A 132 -1.76 -25.27 -17.14
C SER A 132 -0.46 -24.48 -17.31
N GLY A 133 0.27 -24.70 -18.40
CA GLY A 133 1.59 -24.10 -18.65
C GLY A 133 2.77 -24.92 -18.10
N PHE A 134 2.53 -26.01 -17.37
CA PHE A 134 3.56 -27.00 -17.07
C PHE A 134 3.98 -27.75 -18.33
N ASN A 135 5.30 -27.90 -18.52
CA ASN A 135 5.87 -28.64 -19.62
C ASN A 135 6.92 -29.62 -19.10
N PRO A 136 6.70 -30.95 -19.21
CA PRO A 136 7.61 -31.96 -18.68
C PRO A 136 8.92 -32.10 -19.48
N THR A 137 9.03 -31.46 -20.65
CA THR A 137 10.29 -31.44 -21.41
C THR A 137 11.26 -30.38 -20.90
N ASP A 138 10.76 -29.38 -20.17
CA ASP A 138 11.60 -28.39 -19.51
C ASP A 138 12.20 -28.99 -18.25
N GLU A 139 13.11 -28.26 -17.60
CA GLU A 139 13.68 -28.74 -16.34
C GLU A 139 12.61 -28.76 -15.25
N VAL A 140 12.47 -29.94 -14.64
CA VAL A 140 11.63 -30.24 -13.49
C VAL A 140 12.53 -30.83 -12.41
N ARG A 141 12.47 -30.24 -11.22
CA ARG A 141 13.34 -30.59 -10.12
C ARG A 141 12.56 -30.75 -8.82
N VAL A 142 12.96 -31.72 -8.00
CA VAL A 142 12.57 -31.77 -6.59
C VAL A 142 13.81 -31.56 -5.74
N ASP A 143 13.82 -30.50 -4.96
CA ASP A 143 14.88 -30.18 -4.00
C ASP A 143 14.52 -30.79 -2.65
N VAL A 144 15.31 -31.77 -2.20
CA VAL A 144 15.10 -32.50 -0.94
C VAL A 144 16.15 -32.11 0.06
N TRP A 145 15.74 -31.37 1.08
CA TRP A 145 16.58 -31.02 2.22
C TRP A 145 16.59 -32.18 3.23
N CYS A 146 17.77 -32.76 3.46
CA CYS A 146 17.93 -33.95 4.30
C CYS A 146 19.24 -33.94 5.12
N ASP A 147 19.47 -35.02 5.86
CA ASP A 147 20.64 -35.23 6.75
C ASP A 147 21.83 -35.94 6.09
N GLN A 148 21.90 -35.91 4.75
CA GLN A 148 23.04 -36.41 3.99
C GLN A 148 24.06 -35.28 3.73
N PRO A 149 25.35 -35.59 3.54
CA PRO A 149 26.34 -34.62 3.08
C PRO A 149 26.06 -34.21 1.62
N SER A 150 26.45 -32.99 1.23
CA SER A 150 26.39 -32.60 -0.19
C SER A 150 27.27 -33.53 -1.04
N VAL A 151 26.87 -33.76 -2.28
CA VAL A 151 27.61 -34.60 -3.24
C VAL A 151 28.70 -33.77 -3.91
N ASN A 152 28.34 -32.55 -4.29
CA ASN A 152 29.22 -31.60 -4.95
C ASN A 152 29.76 -30.58 -3.95
N SER A 153 30.97 -30.07 -4.24
CA SER A 153 31.54 -28.96 -3.48
C SER A 153 30.89 -27.66 -3.90
N ILE A 154 30.16 -27.03 -2.98
CA ILE A 154 29.43 -25.78 -3.22
C ILE A 154 30.12 -24.66 -2.44
N GLY A 155 30.57 -23.63 -3.16
CA GLY A 155 31.20 -22.47 -2.54
C GLY A 155 30.20 -21.68 -1.69
N ALA A 156 30.55 -21.43 -0.42
CA ALA A 156 29.76 -20.60 0.48
C ALA A 156 29.95 -19.10 0.18
N VAL A 157 28.91 -18.32 0.45
CA VAL A 157 29.01 -16.86 0.56
C VAL A 157 29.85 -16.47 1.78
N THR A 158 30.36 -15.25 1.78
CA THR A 158 31.13 -14.69 2.90
C THR A 158 30.62 -13.31 3.28
N GLY A 159 31.11 -12.71 4.37
CA GLY A 159 30.78 -11.33 4.71
C GLY A 159 29.30 -11.11 5.05
N THR A 160 28.58 -12.15 5.50
CA THR A 160 27.16 -12.05 5.80
C THR A 160 26.95 -11.17 7.03
N GLY A 161 26.25 -10.07 6.83
CA GLY A 161 25.87 -9.11 7.87
C GLY A 161 24.38 -8.82 7.82
N ALA A 162 23.84 -8.27 8.91
CA ALA A 162 22.48 -7.76 8.92
C ALA A 162 22.36 -6.49 9.75
N ARG A 163 21.48 -5.60 9.33
CA ARG A 163 21.09 -4.39 10.06
C ARG A 163 19.57 -4.25 10.06
N HIS A 164 19.02 -3.78 11.18
CA HIS A 164 17.59 -3.52 11.31
C HIS A 164 17.32 -2.02 11.46
N ALA A 165 16.38 -1.49 10.69
CA ALA A 165 15.92 -0.10 10.78
C ALA A 165 14.49 0.05 10.25
N ALA A 166 13.68 0.88 10.91
CA ALA A 166 12.33 1.26 10.46
C ALA A 166 11.42 0.08 10.07
N GLY A 167 11.54 -1.06 10.76
CA GLY A 167 10.75 -2.26 10.47
C GLY A 167 11.41 -3.26 9.53
N ASP A 168 12.49 -2.89 8.84
CA ASP A 168 13.17 -3.75 7.87
C ASP A 168 14.49 -4.28 8.43
N THR A 169 14.73 -5.57 8.22
CA THR A 169 16.04 -6.20 8.40
C THR A 169 16.69 -6.41 7.03
N MET A 170 17.75 -5.67 6.75
CA MET A 170 18.58 -5.84 5.57
C MET A 170 19.71 -6.82 5.87
N VAL A 171 19.79 -7.88 5.08
CA VAL A 171 20.88 -8.87 5.07
C VAL A 171 21.75 -8.59 3.85
N THR A 172 23.06 -8.46 4.06
CA THR A 172 24.04 -8.31 2.98
C THR A 172 25.05 -9.44 3.04
N PHE A 173 25.61 -9.85 1.90
CA PHE A 173 26.58 -10.93 1.81
C PHE A 173 27.44 -10.78 0.55
N THR A 174 28.68 -11.24 0.56
CA THR A 174 29.54 -11.32 -0.63
C THR A 174 29.23 -12.59 -1.41
N GLU A 175 28.87 -12.43 -2.68
CA GLU A 175 28.55 -13.52 -3.58
C GLU A 175 29.79 -14.38 -3.89
N HIS A 176 29.66 -15.70 -3.78
CA HIS A 176 30.73 -16.60 -4.18
C HIS A 176 30.84 -16.69 -5.71
N ALA A 177 31.99 -16.27 -6.24
CA ALA A 177 32.27 -16.16 -7.68
C ALA A 177 31.21 -15.28 -8.38
N PRO A 178 31.19 -13.96 -8.09
CA PRO A 178 30.15 -13.05 -8.56
C PRO A 178 30.11 -13.02 -10.09
N PHE A 179 28.90 -12.99 -10.65
CA PHE A 179 28.70 -12.90 -12.10
C PHE A 179 29.03 -11.52 -12.65
N LEU A 180 28.96 -10.50 -11.81
CA LEU A 180 29.26 -9.12 -12.15
C LEU A 180 30.10 -8.51 -11.02
N ALA A 181 31.33 -8.12 -11.33
CA ALA A 181 32.27 -7.55 -10.36
C ALA A 181 32.75 -6.14 -10.74
N ASN A 182 32.35 -5.65 -11.92
CA ASN A 182 32.68 -4.28 -12.35
C ASN A 182 31.72 -3.29 -11.67
N PRO A 183 32.18 -2.39 -10.79
CA PRO A 183 31.32 -1.41 -10.11
C PRO A 183 30.66 -0.39 -11.06
N ASP A 184 31.19 -0.24 -12.28
CA ASP A 184 30.71 0.66 -13.34
C ASP A 184 30.03 -0.12 -14.48
N ALA A 185 29.45 -1.28 -14.18
CA ALA A 185 28.77 -2.11 -15.17
C ALA A 185 27.61 -1.39 -15.86
N THR A 186 27.42 -1.70 -17.13
CA THR A 186 26.31 -1.20 -17.94
C THR A 186 25.11 -2.16 -17.88
N ALA A 187 23.96 -1.71 -18.40
CA ALA A 187 22.78 -2.55 -18.54
C ALA A 187 23.04 -3.76 -19.47
N GLY A 188 23.88 -3.60 -20.49
CA GLY A 188 24.32 -4.69 -21.35
C GLY A 188 25.13 -5.74 -20.58
N ASP A 189 26.08 -5.29 -19.76
CA ASP A 189 26.88 -6.18 -18.90
C ASP A 189 25.99 -6.95 -17.91
N TYR A 190 25.04 -6.26 -17.27
CA TYR A 190 24.09 -6.88 -16.35
C TYR A 190 23.20 -7.93 -17.04
N LYS A 191 22.62 -7.62 -18.20
CA LYS A 191 21.79 -8.56 -18.96
C LYS A 191 22.58 -9.79 -19.39
N ALA A 192 23.83 -9.63 -19.81
CA ALA A 192 24.72 -10.73 -20.16
C ALA A 192 25.07 -11.59 -18.94
N ALA A 193 25.38 -10.96 -17.80
CA ALA A 193 25.63 -11.67 -16.55
C ALA A 193 24.38 -12.43 -16.06
N LEU A 194 23.20 -11.81 -16.14
CA LEU A 194 21.92 -12.41 -15.74
C LEU A 194 21.61 -13.68 -16.55
N ALA A 195 21.88 -13.67 -17.86
CA ALA A 195 21.69 -14.85 -18.71
C ALA A 195 22.55 -16.05 -18.28
N ASN A 196 23.71 -15.80 -17.65
CA ASN A 196 24.61 -16.84 -17.15
C ASN A 196 24.25 -17.34 -15.74
N THR A 197 23.34 -16.67 -15.02
CA THR A 197 22.90 -17.13 -13.68
C THR A 197 22.07 -18.41 -13.72
N ASP A 198 21.57 -18.76 -14.91
CA ASP A 198 20.76 -19.94 -15.19
C ASP A 198 21.44 -20.94 -16.16
N SER A 199 22.68 -20.66 -16.60
CA SER A 199 23.40 -21.46 -17.62
C SER A 199 24.93 -21.30 -17.53
N PRO A 200 25.73 -22.39 -17.49
CA PRO A 200 25.29 -23.79 -17.54
C PRO A 200 24.56 -24.23 -16.26
N ASP A 201 24.90 -23.63 -15.12
CA ASP A 201 24.32 -23.95 -13.82
C ASP A 201 23.33 -22.88 -13.37
N ALA A 202 22.24 -23.30 -12.73
CA ALA A 202 21.30 -22.42 -12.06
C ALA A 202 21.80 -22.09 -10.65
N VAL A 203 22.19 -20.83 -10.43
CA VAL A 203 22.67 -20.34 -9.13
C VAL A 203 21.59 -19.54 -8.42
N ARG A 204 21.36 -19.83 -7.14
CA ARG A 204 20.43 -19.10 -6.26
C ARG A 204 21.06 -18.84 -4.90
N TYR A 205 20.56 -17.84 -4.18
CA TYR A 205 20.85 -17.64 -2.77
C TYR A 205 19.58 -17.85 -1.95
N ARG A 206 19.65 -18.70 -0.92
CA ARG A 206 18.53 -18.96 -0.01
C ARG A 206 18.79 -18.28 1.32
N ILE A 207 17.79 -17.55 1.81
CA ILE A 207 17.88 -16.77 3.03
C ILE A 207 17.11 -17.51 4.11
N TYR A 208 17.80 -17.78 5.21
CA TYR A 208 17.24 -18.45 6.38
C TYR A 208 17.13 -17.50 7.54
N ARG A 209 16.08 -17.66 8.35
CA ARG A 209 15.87 -16.93 9.60
C ARG A 209 15.57 -17.90 10.74
N SER A 210 16.14 -17.63 11.90
CA SER A 210 15.91 -18.41 13.13
C SER A 210 15.82 -17.49 14.33
N THR A 211 15.10 -17.91 15.37
CA THR A 211 15.07 -17.26 16.69
C THR A 211 16.23 -17.71 17.59
N SER A 212 17.09 -18.61 17.10
CA SER A 212 18.27 -19.11 17.78
C SER A 212 19.48 -19.12 16.83
N PRO A 213 20.73 -19.11 17.35
CA PRO A 213 21.92 -19.18 16.52
C PRO A 213 21.86 -20.34 15.51
N ILE A 214 22.23 -20.05 14.26
CA ILE A 214 22.17 -21.03 13.17
C ILE A 214 23.41 -21.94 13.21
N SER A 215 23.17 -23.24 13.12
CA SER A 215 24.14 -24.33 13.16
C SER A 215 23.66 -25.47 12.26
N ALA A 216 24.49 -26.50 12.05
CA ALA A 216 24.11 -27.68 11.26
C ALA A 216 22.82 -28.36 11.74
N THR A 217 22.49 -28.24 13.03
CA THR A 217 21.27 -28.80 13.62
C THR A 217 20.11 -27.80 13.58
N SER A 218 20.32 -26.56 14.04
CA SER A 218 19.24 -25.56 14.13
C SER A 218 18.77 -25.04 12.78
N ILE A 219 19.57 -25.17 11.71
CA ILE A 219 19.14 -24.84 10.35
C ILE A 219 17.94 -25.68 9.91
N ARG A 220 17.80 -26.93 10.41
CA ARG A 220 16.73 -27.87 10.06
C ARG A 220 15.33 -27.38 10.42
N THR A 221 15.22 -26.46 11.39
CA THR A 221 13.96 -25.85 11.82
C THR A 221 13.88 -24.37 11.46
N ALA A 222 14.91 -23.79 10.84
CA ALA A 222 14.93 -22.39 10.44
C ALA A 222 13.92 -22.10 9.32
N GLU A 223 13.31 -20.92 9.35
CA GLU A 223 12.44 -20.42 8.28
C GLU A 223 13.27 -20.23 7.01
N LEU A 224 12.87 -20.85 5.89
CA LEU A 224 13.37 -20.45 4.57
C LEU A 224 12.57 -19.22 4.17
N VAL A 225 13.17 -18.04 4.32
CA VAL A 225 12.49 -16.76 4.15
C VAL A 225 12.24 -16.47 2.68
N ASP A 226 13.26 -16.66 1.84
CA ASP A 226 13.17 -16.42 0.40
C ASP A 226 14.32 -17.11 -0.36
N GLU A 227 14.15 -17.23 -1.67
CA GLU A 227 15.18 -17.59 -2.62
C GLU A 227 15.32 -16.47 -3.66
N ILE A 228 16.54 -15.94 -3.82
CA ILE A 228 16.83 -14.85 -4.74
C ILE A 228 17.88 -15.26 -5.78
N ARG A 229 17.86 -14.54 -6.91
CA ARG A 229 18.91 -14.64 -7.93
C ARG A 229 20.17 -13.90 -7.47
N PRO A 230 21.35 -14.25 -8.03
CA PRO A 230 22.55 -13.42 -7.91
C PRO A 230 22.32 -12.00 -8.43
N MET A 231 23.24 -11.10 -8.09
CA MET A 231 23.23 -9.67 -8.45
C MET A 231 22.02 -8.92 -7.88
N SER A 232 21.59 -9.28 -6.67
CA SER A 232 20.41 -8.71 -6.01
C SER A 232 20.54 -7.24 -5.59
N ASN A 233 21.76 -6.70 -5.55
CA ASN A 233 22.02 -5.27 -5.36
C ASN A 233 21.99 -4.45 -6.66
N TRP A 234 21.91 -5.08 -7.84
CA TRP A 234 21.90 -4.38 -9.12
C TRP A 234 20.47 -4.15 -9.60
N SER A 235 20.17 -2.94 -10.06
CA SER A 235 18.84 -2.52 -10.48
C SER A 235 18.89 -1.79 -11.82
N LEU A 236 18.15 -2.32 -12.79
CA LEU A 236 17.73 -1.58 -13.99
C LEU A 236 16.39 -0.87 -13.79
N PHE A 237 15.72 -1.11 -12.66
CA PHE A 237 14.38 -0.61 -12.42
C PHE A 237 14.32 0.92 -12.39
N TYR A 238 15.42 1.60 -12.05
CA TYR A 238 15.57 3.06 -12.15
C TYR A 238 15.15 3.63 -13.51
N TYR A 239 15.42 2.91 -14.62
CA TYR A 239 15.08 3.35 -15.97
C TYR A 239 13.68 2.91 -16.43
N ASN A 240 12.94 2.17 -15.61
CA ASN A 240 11.60 1.69 -15.91
C ASN A 240 11.48 0.94 -17.26
N GLY A 241 12.52 0.19 -17.66
CA GLY A 241 12.56 -0.54 -18.94
C GLY A 241 12.95 0.30 -20.16
N THR A 242 13.34 1.55 -19.98
CA THR A 242 13.78 2.45 -21.06
C THR A 242 15.29 2.46 -21.30
N GLU A 243 16.05 1.69 -20.52
CA GLU A 243 17.49 1.59 -20.62
C GLU A 243 17.95 0.96 -21.95
N ASN A 244 19.03 1.50 -22.50
CA ASN A 244 19.80 0.83 -23.55
C ASN A 244 21.03 0.13 -22.96
N ASP A 245 21.71 -0.69 -23.74
CA ASP A 245 22.84 -1.50 -23.23
C ASP A 245 24.03 -0.67 -22.72
N ALA A 246 24.15 0.60 -23.12
CA ALA A 246 25.20 1.50 -22.63
C ALA A 246 24.79 2.27 -21.36
N SER A 247 23.54 2.15 -20.92
CA SER A 247 23.05 2.83 -19.71
C SER A 247 23.75 2.25 -18.48
N PRO A 248 24.16 3.06 -17.49
CA PRO A 248 24.73 2.53 -16.24
C PRO A 248 23.76 1.59 -15.53
N CYS A 249 24.22 0.44 -15.03
CA CYS A 249 23.42 -0.40 -14.14
C CYS A 249 23.58 0.12 -12.70
N ILE A 250 22.48 0.45 -12.04
CA ILE A 250 22.53 1.13 -10.75
C ILE A 250 22.69 0.11 -9.62
N ARG A 251 23.65 0.35 -8.71
CA ARG A 251 23.75 -0.38 -7.44
C ARG A 251 22.81 0.21 -6.39
N LEU A 252 22.18 -0.65 -5.62
CA LEU A 252 21.31 -0.29 -4.49
C LEU A 252 22.15 0.14 -3.27
N PRO A 253 21.64 1.05 -2.44
CA PRO A 253 22.33 1.49 -1.22
C PRO A 253 22.28 0.43 -0.11
N VAL A 254 23.34 0.34 0.68
CA VAL A 254 23.38 -0.37 1.97
C VAL A 254 23.28 0.59 3.15
N ASP A 255 23.58 1.87 2.92
CA ASP A 255 23.33 2.97 3.84
C ASP A 255 23.10 4.27 3.06
N ASN A 256 22.74 5.36 3.74
CA ASN A 256 22.57 6.67 3.10
C ASN A 256 23.87 7.10 2.39
N GLU A 257 23.77 7.31 1.08
CA GLU A 257 24.85 7.64 0.13
C GLU A 257 25.97 6.58 0.07
N VAL A 258 25.74 5.37 0.58
CA VAL A 258 26.69 4.24 0.53
C VAL A 258 26.09 3.12 -0.32
N LEU A 259 26.63 2.93 -1.52
CA LEU A 259 26.23 1.85 -2.42
C LEU A 259 26.80 0.50 -1.96
N ALA A 260 26.05 -0.57 -2.21
CA ALA A 260 26.58 -1.93 -2.09
C ALA A 260 27.84 -2.12 -2.94
N GLU A 261 28.78 -2.95 -2.50
CA GLU A 261 29.90 -3.36 -3.34
C GLU A 261 29.42 -4.19 -4.54
N ALA A 262 30.21 -4.21 -5.62
CA ALA A 262 29.79 -4.83 -6.89
C ALA A 262 29.44 -6.32 -6.76
N ASP A 263 30.12 -7.03 -5.87
CA ASP A 263 29.97 -8.46 -5.58
C ASP A 263 29.06 -8.75 -4.37
N GLN A 264 28.37 -7.75 -3.84
CA GLN A 264 27.54 -7.90 -2.65
C GLN A 264 26.06 -8.14 -3.01
N GLY A 265 25.45 -9.19 -2.48
CA GLY A 265 24.02 -9.39 -2.51
C GLY A 265 23.28 -8.62 -1.40
N ILE A 266 22.03 -8.26 -1.65
CA ILE A 266 21.11 -7.62 -0.70
C ILE A 266 19.80 -8.41 -0.64
N TYR A 267 19.32 -8.65 0.58
CA TYR A 267 17.96 -9.08 0.84
C TYR A 267 17.35 -8.23 1.97
N VAL A 268 16.09 -7.82 1.85
CA VAL A 268 15.42 -7.01 2.89
C VAL A 268 14.11 -7.65 3.30
N ARG A 269 13.95 -7.92 4.59
CA ARG A 269 12.75 -8.50 5.19
C ARG A 269 12.04 -7.48 6.07
N ARG A 270 10.75 -7.27 5.83
CA ARG A 270 9.87 -6.58 6.78
C ARG A 270 9.61 -7.46 8.00
N ALA A 271 10.05 -7.01 9.17
CA ALA A 271 9.79 -7.68 10.42
C ALA A 271 8.31 -7.54 10.83
N GLN A 272 7.75 -8.63 11.33
CA GLN A 272 6.35 -8.72 11.75
C GLN A 272 6.12 -8.28 13.20
N GLY A 273 7.20 -8.03 13.95
CA GLY A 273 7.14 -7.71 15.38
C GLY A 273 8.52 -7.75 16.00
N ALA A 274 8.58 -7.56 17.32
CA ALA A 274 9.85 -7.59 18.04
C ALA A 274 10.38 -9.02 18.17
N ALA A 275 11.63 -9.24 17.79
CA ALA A 275 12.27 -10.54 17.91
C ALA A 275 13.79 -10.43 17.93
N THR A 276 14.46 -11.37 18.61
CA THR A 276 15.86 -11.65 18.34
C THR A 276 15.93 -12.65 17.20
N ALA A 277 16.53 -12.24 16.07
CA ALA A 277 16.64 -13.05 14.87
C ALA A 277 18.11 -13.30 14.50
N TYR A 278 18.36 -14.44 13.88
CA TYR A 278 19.62 -14.83 13.28
C TYR A 278 19.36 -15.16 11.81
N TYR A 279 20.21 -14.66 10.94
CA TYR A 279 20.10 -14.87 9.50
C TYR A 279 21.26 -15.71 8.98
N ALA A 280 21.00 -16.49 7.95
CA ALA A 280 22.03 -17.18 7.19
C ALA A 280 21.72 -17.17 5.70
N VAL A 281 22.76 -17.20 4.89
CA VAL A 281 22.63 -17.21 3.43
C VAL A 281 23.43 -18.39 2.89
N SER A 282 22.75 -19.30 2.20
CA SER A 282 23.41 -20.38 1.44
C SER A 282 23.48 -20.00 -0.04
N LYS A 283 24.38 -20.67 -0.76
CA LYS A 283 24.37 -20.74 -2.22
C LYS A 283 23.80 -22.10 -2.63
N ALA A 284 22.84 -22.08 -3.55
CA ALA A 284 22.36 -23.27 -4.24
C ALA A 284 22.91 -23.31 -5.67
N VAL A 285 23.37 -24.47 -6.12
CA VAL A 285 23.80 -24.72 -7.51
C VAL A 285 23.00 -25.88 -8.05
N ASN A 286 22.19 -25.63 -9.08
CA ASN A 286 21.23 -26.59 -9.65
C ASN A 286 20.28 -27.22 -8.61
N GLY A 287 19.99 -26.50 -7.53
CA GLY A 287 19.15 -26.93 -6.41
C GLY A 287 19.90 -27.62 -5.27
N GLU A 288 21.16 -28.03 -5.46
CA GLU A 288 21.98 -28.60 -4.40
C GLU A 288 22.51 -27.50 -3.47
N GLU A 289 22.59 -27.79 -2.17
CA GLU A 289 23.10 -26.87 -1.14
C GLU A 289 23.89 -27.60 -0.05
N GLU A 290 24.92 -26.96 0.50
CA GLU A 290 25.60 -27.40 1.71
C GLU A 290 25.15 -26.56 2.91
N LEU A 291 24.63 -27.20 3.96
CA LEU A 291 23.98 -26.54 5.11
C LEU A 291 24.54 -27.01 6.47
N SER A 292 25.69 -27.69 6.49
CA SER A 292 26.32 -28.23 7.71
C SER A 292 27.33 -27.27 8.34
N SER A 293 27.74 -26.19 7.66
CA SER A 293 28.80 -25.29 8.13
C SER A 293 28.34 -23.83 8.15
N TRP A 294 28.28 -23.24 9.34
CA TRP A 294 27.83 -21.87 9.56
C TRP A 294 28.83 -21.09 10.41
N SER A 295 29.15 -19.87 9.98
CA SER A 295 30.07 -18.98 10.69
C SER A 295 29.56 -17.55 10.68
N VAL A 296 29.59 -16.92 11.86
CA VAL A 296 29.19 -15.51 12.03
C VAL A 296 30.15 -14.60 11.26
N GLY A 297 29.60 -13.72 10.42
CA GLY A 297 30.38 -12.87 9.50
C GLY A 297 30.90 -13.61 8.25
N GLY A 298 30.73 -14.93 8.19
CA GLY A 298 30.92 -15.74 6.99
C GLY A 298 29.61 -15.83 6.23
N ASN A 299 28.86 -16.92 6.43
CA ASN A 299 27.57 -17.20 5.80
C ASN A 299 26.37 -17.09 6.77
N ALA A 300 26.62 -16.65 8.01
CA ALA A 300 25.59 -16.39 9.02
C ALA A 300 25.84 -15.07 9.74
N THR A 301 24.80 -14.49 10.33
CA THR A 301 24.87 -13.25 11.12
C THR A 301 25.01 -13.54 12.61
N GLY A 302 25.39 -12.52 13.37
CA GLY A 302 25.10 -12.48 14.80
C GLY A 302 23.61 -12.25 15.05
N ALA A 303 23.24 -12.06 16.33
CA ALA A 303 21.88 -11.70 16.70
C ALA A 303 21.50 -10.31 16.15
N VAL A 304 20.29 -10.19 15.62
CA VAL A 304 19.67 -8.96 15.14
C VAL A 304 18.41 -8.70 15.94
N SER A 305 18.28 -7.50 16.50
CA SER A 305 17.05 -7.08 17.18
C SER A 305 16.09 -6.51 16.14
N GLU A 306 14.99 -7.21 15.91
CA GLU A 306 13.91 -6.78 15.01
C GLU A 306 12.84 -6.02 15.77
N SER A 307 12.14 -5.12 15.07
CA SER A 307 10.94 -4.41 15.48
C SER A 307 10.05 -4.16 14.26
N SER A 308 8.77 -3.87 14.45
CA SER A 308 7.85 -3.50 13.35
C SER A 308 8.12 -2.08 12.82
N GLY A 309 7.68 -1.79 11.60
CA GLY A 309 7.78 -0.45 11.00
C GLY A 309 7.29 -0.38 9.55
N THR A 310 7.32 0.82 8.97
CA THR A 310 6.77 1.13 7.65
C THR A 310 7.73 0.86 6.49
N GLY A 311 9.02 0.64 6.81
CA GLY A 311 10.07 0.27 5.87
C GLY A 311 11.25 1.22 5.89
N MET A 312 12.45 0.68 5.67
CA MET A 312 13.68 1.43 5.62
C MET A 312 13.80 2.19 4.29
N VAL A 313 13.94 3.52 4.39
CA VAL A 313 14.19 4.43 3.27
C VAL A 313 15.65 4.86 3.30
N LEU A 314 16.39 4.63 2.22
CA LEU A 314 17.80 5.02 2.12
C LEU A 314 18.02 5.99 0.96
N LEU A 315 18.74 7.08 1.24
CA LEU A 315 19.21 8.00 0.20
C LEU A 315 20.27 7.28 -0.64
N ARG A 316 20.01 7.06 -1.93
CA ARG A 316 20.99 6.48 -2.86
C ARG A 316 21.97 7.54 -3.36
N THR A 317 21.44 8.68 -3.79
CA THR A 317 22.25 9.80 -4.29
C THR A 317 21.43 11.09 -4.26
N ARG A 318 22.13 12.24 -4.27
CA ARG A 318 21.52 13.56 -4.43
C ARG A 318 22.21 14.34 -5.54
N GLN A 319 21.46 15.21 -6.18
CA GLN A 319 21.95 16.15 -7.18
C GLN A 319 21.53 17.55 -6.75
N THR A 320 22.50 18.45 -6.57
CA THR A 320 22.22 19.81 -6.08
C THR A 320 22.39 20.84 -7.18
N ASN A 321 21.60 21.91 -7.12
CA ASN A 321 21.67 23.04 -8.05
C ASN A 321 21.57 22.60 -9.54
N VAL A 322 20.59 21.74 -9.84
CA VAL A 322 20.34 21.23 -11.20
C VAL A 322 19.12 21.90 -11.84
N SER A 323 19.04 21.79 -13.16
CA SER A 323 17.80 22.08 -13.90
C SER A 323 17.01 20.79 -14.07
N PHE A 324 15.79 20.78 -13.55
CA PHE A 324 14.89 19.62 -13.61
C PHE A 324 13.48 20.07 -13.93
N GLN A 325 12.85 19.45 -14.94
CA GLN A 325 11.44 19.72 -15.28
C GLN A 325 11.14 21.22 -15.43
N TYR A 326 12.05 21.93 -16.10
CA TYR A 326 11.98 23.37 -16.34
C TYR A 326 12.00 24.23 -15.06
N VAL A 327 12.56 23.71 -13.97
CA VAL A 327 12.88 24.42 -12.72
C VAL A 327 14.41 24.44 -12.60
N ASN A 328 14.99 25.62 -12.41
CA ASN A 328 16.44 25.78 -12.23
C ASN A 328 16.79 25.82 -10.75
N ASN A 329 18.03 25.49 -10.42
CA ASN A 329 18.57 25.52 -9.05
C ASN A 329 17.78 24.63 -8.08
N ALA A 330 17.29 23.49 -8.57
CA ALA A 330 16.59 22.50 -7.75
C ALA A 330 17.58 21.50 -7.16
N ASP A 331 17.20 20.91 -6.02
CA ASP A 331 17.89 19.77 -5.43
C ASP A 331 17.02 18.52 -5.61
N LEU A 332 17.62 17.41 -6.05
CA LEU A 332 16.95 16.13 -6.28
C LEU A 332 17.54 15.08 -5.35
N TYR A 333 16.67 14.38 -4.62
CA TYR A 333 17.02 13.31 -3.69
C TYR A 333 16.44 11.99 -4.21
N TYR A 334 17.30 11.03 -4.48
CA TYR A 334 16.91 9.71 -4.97
C TYR A 334 17.00 8.70 -3.84
N TYR A 335 15.85 8.21 -3.38
CA TYR A 335 15.75 7.24 -2.30
C TYR A 335 15.45 5.84 -2.84
N VAL A 336 15.75 4.82 -2.04
CA VAL A 336 15.34 3.43 -2.26
C VAL A 336 14.60 2.93 -1.03
N ARG A 337 13.47 2.25 -1.24
CA ARG A 337 12.75 1.46 -0.23
C ARG A 337 12.47 0.06 -0.76
N TRP A 338 12.51 -0.95 0.11
CA TRP A 338 12.19 -2.33 -0.26
C TRP A 338 10.74 -2.63 0.07
N GLU A 339 9.92 -2.67 -0.97
CA GLU A 339 8.50 -2.92 -0.88
C GLU A 339 8.20 -4.41 -0.73
N CYS A 340 7.12 -4.67 -0.01
CA CYS A 340 6.55 -5.98 0.27
C CYS A 340 5.04 -5.81 0.52
N PRO A 341 4.26 -6.89 0.67
CA PRO A 341 2.87 -6.75 1.06
C PRO A 341 2.74 -5.90 2.34
N PRO A 342 1.80 -4.94 2.42
CA PRO A 342 0.70 -4.66 1.48
C PRO A 342 1.00 -3.61 0.38
N TYR A 343 2.25 -3.16 0.23
CA TYR A 343 2.67 -2.12 -0.73
C TYR A 343 3.16 -2.67 -2.08
N TYR A 344 3.39 -3.99 -2.14
CA TYR A 344 3.67 -4.75 -3.35
C TYR A 344 3.28 -6.22 -3.13
N ASN A 345 3.08 -7.01 -4.18
CA ASN A 345 2.65 -8.41 -4.00
C ASN A 345 3.79 -9.38 -3.65
N ARG A 346 5.05 -8.93 -3.68
CA ARG A 346 6.24 -9.75 -3.40
C ARG A 346 7.18 -9.07 -2.42
N PRO A 347 7.93 -9.83 -1.61
CA PRO A 347 8.85 -9.25 -0.64
C PRO A 347 10.11 -8.70 -1.33
N SER A 348 10.87 -7.92 -0.56
CA SER A 348 12.22 -7.45 -0.87
C SER A 348 12.36 -6.84 -2.28
N THR A 349 11.32 -6.14 -2.76
CA THR A 349 11.34 -5.52 -4.08
C THR A 349 11.83 -4.08 -3.93
N ALA A 350 13.01 -3.75 -4.45
CA ALA A 350 13.55 -2.40 -4.35
C ALA A 350 12.82 -1.44 -5.31
N TRP A 351 12.42 -0.26 -4.81
CA TRP A 351 11.81 0.82 -5.57
C TRP A 351 12.61 2.11 -5.39
N ASP A 352 12.91 2.77 -6.50
CA ASP A 352 13.49 4.12 -6.50
C ASP A 352 12.37 5.17 -6.34
N TYR A 353 12.63 6.17 -5.51
CA TYR A 353 11.79 7.35 -5.30
C TYR A 353 12.60 8.61 -5.54
N LEU A 354 11.96 9.62 -6.11
CA LEU A 354 12.50 10.96 -6.24
C LEU A 354 11.71 11.89 -5.31
N VAL A 355 12.43 12.67 -4.50
CA VAL A 355 11.93 13.92 -3.92
C VAL A 355 12.73 15.07 -4.50
N GLY A 356 12.08 15.91 -5.29
CA GLY A 356 12.67 17.17 -5.76
C GLY A 356 12.27 18.33 -4.85
N VAL A 357 13.24 19.19 -4.53
CA VAL A 357 13.06 20.41 -3.75
C VAL A 357 13.35 21.62 -4.66
N PRO A 358 12.38 22.52 -4.88
CA PRO A 358 12.60 23.70 -5.71
C PRO A 358 13.38 24.77 -4.95
N PRO A 359 13.99 25.77 -5.64
CA PRO A 359 14.73 26.85 -4.99
C PRO A 359 13.84 27.75 -4.12
N THR A 360 12.53 27.79 -4.37
CA THR A 360 11.58 28.53 -3.54
C THR A 360 11.45 27.83 -2.18
N SER A 361 11.85 28.54 -1.13
CA SER A 361 11.71 28.08 0.25
C SER A 361 10.37 28.54 0.83
N VAL A 362 9.52 27.58 1.18
CA VAL A 362 8.27 27.77 1.91
C VAL A 362 8.19 26.72 3.01
N ASP A 363 7.47 27.03 4.09
CA ASP A 363 7.29 26.13 5.22
C ASP A 363 5.92 26.41 5.87
N PRO A 364 5.00 25.43 5.97
CA PRO A 364 5.10 24.07 5.45
C PRO A 364 5.05 23.99 3.91
N ARG A 365 5.51 22.87 3.32
CA ARG A 365 5.67 22.69 1.86
C ARG A 365 4.49 21.96 1.18
N PRO A 366 3.91 22.52 0.09
CA PRO A 366 3.03 21.76 -0.79
C PRO A 366 3.73 20.56 -1.44
N VAL A 367 2.96 19.60 -1.95
CA VAL A 367 3.50 18.39 -2.59
C VAL A 367 2.73 18.05 -3.86
N ASP A 368 3.48 17.91 -4.96
CA ASP A 368 3.05 17.32 -6.22
C ASP A 368 3.38 15.81 -6.23
N ILE A 369 2.37 14.95 -6.15
CA ILE A 369 2.53 13.54 -6.48
C ILE A 369 2.45 13.41 -8.01
N ALA A 370 3.62 13.20 -8.63
CA ALA A 370 3.76 13.21 -10.08
C ALA A 370 3.73 11.79 -10.66
N LEU A 371 2.66 11.46 -11.37
CA LEU A 371 2.44 10.16 -12.00
C LEU A 371 2.91 10.20 -13.46
N HIS A 372 3.91 9.40 -13.80
CA HIS A 372 4.45 9.38 -15.16
C HIS A 372 3.54 8.65 -16.17
N CYS A 373 3.65 9.02 -17.45
CA CYS A 373 2.99 8.35 -18.57
C CYS A 373 3.58 6.97 -18.87
N TRP A 374 2.96 6.23 -19.79
CA TRP A 374 3.54 4.98 -20.27
C TRP A 374 4.91 5.24 -20.92
N GLY A 375 5.92 4.44 -20.58
CA GLY A 375 7.31 4.67 -21.01
C GLY A 375 8.00 5.86 -20.34
N GLY A 376 7.34 6.55 -19.41
CA GLY A 376 7.94 7.53 -18.52
C GLY A 376 8.70 6.89 -17.36
N THR A 377 9.34 7.71 -16.54
CA THR A 377 10.14 7.29 -15.38
C THR A 377 9.94 8.25 -14.21
N LEU A 378 10.51 7.97 -13.04
CA LEU A 378 10.55 8.91 -11.91
C LEU A 378 11.17 10.27 -12.27
N ASN A 379 11.89 10.36 -13.39
CA ASN A 379 12.53 11.59 -13.87
C ASN A 379 11.74 12.32 -14.96
N SER A 380 10.67 11.74 -15.52
CA SER A 380 9.95 12.33 -16.65
C SER A 380 8.58 11.70 -16.94
N GLY A 381 7.73 12.38 -17.72
CA GLY A 381 6.47 11.82 -18.22
C GLY A 381 5.21 12.28 -17.48
N TYR A 382 5.33 13.23 -16.56
CA TYR A 382 4.20 13.79 -15.79
C TYR A 382 3.77 15.19 -16.27
N GLY A 383 4.44 15.77 -17.28
CA GLY A 383 4.11 17.07 -17.88
C GLY A 383 4.99 18.21 -17.37
N TRP A 384 4.77 18.63 -16.13
CA TRP A 384 5.51 19.72 -15.47
C TRP A 384 5.86 19.36 -14.02
N TRP A 385 6.70 20.17 -13.38
CA TRP A 385 6.75 20.23 -11.91
C TRP A 385 5.77 21.32 -11.46
N TYR A 386 4.58 20.91 -11.03
CA TYR A 386 3.50 21.85 -10.74
C TYR A 386 3.76 22.56 -9.40
N GLU A 387 3.49 23.86 -9.38
CA GLU A 387 3.68 24.75 -8.22
C GLU A 387 5.09 24.80 -7.62
N ALA A 388 6.13 24.42 -8.38
CA ALA A 388 7.51 24.57 -7.96
C ALA A 388 7.84 26.03 -7.56
N GLU A 389 7.26 27.00 -8.29
CA GLU A 389 7.39 28.43 -7.99
C GLU A 389 6.74 28.82 -6.65
N GLN A 390 5.79 28.02 -6.16
CA GLN A 390 5.15 28.16 -4.85
C GLN A 390 5.81 27.28 -3.78
N GLY A 391 6.94 26.65 -4.11
CA GLY A 391 7.74 25.84 -3.19
C GLY A 391 7.31 24.38 -3.07
N ALA A 392 6.43 23.89 -3.96
CA ALA A 392 5.96 22.52 -3.93
C ALA A 392 7.08 21.50 -4.19
N LEU A 393 7.18 20.48 -3.33
CA LEU A 393 8.01 19.30 -3.58
C LEU A 393 7.43 18.52 -4.77
N ILE A 394 8.27 17.83 -5.53
CA ILE A 394 7.81 16.77 -6.45
C ILE A 394 8.17 15.42 -5.87
N VAL A 395 7.19 14.53 -5.75
CA VAL A 395 7.35 13.14 -5.31
C VAL A 395 6.98 12.22 -6.48
N ALA A 396 7.94 11.41 -6.93
CA ALA A 396 7.76 10.52 -8.07
C ALA A 396 8.43 9.15 -7.83
N THR A 397 7.93 8.11 -8.49
CA THR A 397 8.53 6.78 -8.53
C THR A 397 8.24 6.14 -9.89
N ASN A 398 8.82 4.98 -10.17
CA ASN A 398 8.54 4.21 -11.38
C ASN A 398 7.26 3.40 -11.25
N MET A 399 6.95 2.53 -12.22
CA MET A 399 5.77 1.67 -12.19
C MET A 399 6.09 0.27 -12.73
N SER A 400 5.79 -0.76 -11.94
CA SER A 400 5.89 -2.16 -12.33
C SER A 400 4.96 -3.03 -11.47
N PRO A 401 4.12 -3.89 -12.07
CA PRO A 401 3.78 -3.88 -13.49
C PRO A 401 3.15 -2.54 -13.91
N TYR A 402 3.10 -2.26 -15.21
CA TYR A 402 2.38 -1.10 -15.72
C TYR A 402 0.87 -1.29 -15.50
N ASP A 403 0.38 -0.75 -14.38
CA ASP A 403 -0.96 -0.99 -13.85
C ASP A 403 -1.90 0.21 -13.98
N TRP A 404 -1.53 1.19 -14.81
CA TRP A 404 -2.25 2.45 -14.98
C TRP A 404 -2.32 3.38 -13.77
N TRP A 405 -1.45 3.16 -12.78
CA TRP A 405 -1.57 3.76 -11.45
C TRP A 405 -2.91 3.40 -10.83
N THR A 406 -3.41 2.18 -11.01
CA THR A 406 -4.70 1.76 -10.45
C THR A 406 -4.51 0.58 -9.52
N ALA A 407 -4.29 -0.61 -10.05
CA ALA A 407 -4.15 -1.82 -9.26
C ALA A 407 -3.64 -2.99 -10.10
N PHE A 408 -3.18 -4.04 -9.44
CA PHE A 408 -2.94 -5.31 -10.10
C PHE A 408 -3.23 -6.48 -9.16
N HIS A 409 -3.40 -7.66 -9.76
CA HIS A 409 -3.81 -8.87 -9.08
C HIS A 409 -2.71 -9.43 -8.17
N ASP A 410 -3.05 -9.89 -6.96
CA ASP A 410 -2.12 -10.46 -5.98
C ASP A 410 -1.26 -11.58 -6.58
N ASN A 411 -1.91 -12.45 -7.35
CA ASN A 411 -1.27 -13.58 -8.01
C ASN A 411 -0.48 -13.19 -9.29
N TYR A 412 -0.32 -11.90 -9.61
CA TYR A 412 0.46 -11.45 -10.77
C TYR A 412 1.91 -11.93 -10.70
N GLY A 413 2.28 -12.69 -11.73
CA GLY A 413 3.53 -13.39 -11.92
C GLY A 413 3.85 -14.44 -10.84
N THR A 414 2.82 -14.99 -10.20
CA THR A 414 2.90 -16.22 -9.38
C THR A 414 2.36 -17.41 -10.18
N ILE A 415 2.56 -18.65 -9.70
CA ILE A 415 1.91 -19.81 -10.32
C ILE A 415 0.44 -20.00 -9.94
N LYS A 416 -0.08 -19.20 -9.00
CA LYS A 416 -1.48 -19.25 -8.55
C LYS A 416 -2.44 -18.68 -9.60
N PRO A 417 -3.64 -19.25 -9.77
CA PRO A 417 -4.65 -18.69 -10.67
C PRO A 417 -5.20 -17.35 -10.14
N PHE A 418 -5.68 -16.49 -11.03
CA PHE A 418 -6.34 -15.24 -10.70
C PHE A 418 -7.74 -15.52 -10.15
N THR A 419 -8.51 -16.35 -10.85
CA THR A 419 -9.87 -16.73 -10.46
C THR A 419 -9.86 -17.76 -9.35
N GLU A 420 -10.83 -17.66 -8.44
CA GLU A 420 -11.14 -18.70 -7.46
C GLU A 420 -12.03 -19.77 -8.11
N VAL A 421 -11.40 -20.70 -8.82
CA VAL A 421 -12.10 -21.84 -9.43
C VAL A 421 -11.93 -23.05 -8.52
N ASP A 422 -13.05 -23.57 -8.00
CA ASP A 422 -13.10 -24.75 -7.14
C ASP A 422 -12.16 -24.66 -5.90
N GLY A 423 -12.13 -23.50 -5.22
CA GLY A 423 -11.30 -23.31 -4.03
C GLY A 423 -9.79 -23.25 -4.31
N SER A 424 -9.37 -22.92 -5.53
CA SER A 424 -7.97 -22.83 -5.95
C SER A 424 -7.14 -21.71 -5.29
N GLY A 425 -7.70 -20.99 -4.31
CA GLY A 425 -7.04 -19.86 -3.65
C GLY A 425 -6.80 -18.68 -4.59
N GLY A 426 -7.84 -18.31 -5.37
CA GLY A 426 -7.84 -17.11 -6.21
C GLY A 426 -7.39 -15.86 -5.44
N GLY A 427 -6.99 -14.81 -6.15
CA GLY A 427 -6.50 -13.59 -5.52
C GLY A 427 -7.45 -12.42 -5.74
N ARG A 428 -7.06 -11.26 -5.22
CA ARG A 428 -7.78 -10.01 -5.41
C ARG A 428 -6.92 -9.04 -6.22
N VAL A 429 -7.56 -8.11 -6.90
CA VAL A 429 -6.91 -6.95 -7.52
C VAL A 429 -6.72 -5.89 -6.45
N ARG A 430 -5.48 -5.43 -6.24
CA ARG A 430 -5.14 -4.51 -5.15
C ARG A 430 -4.41 -3.27 -5.63
N ASN A 431 -4.70 -2.13 -4.99
CA ASN A 431 -4.07 -0.85 -5.30
C ASN A 431 -2.73 -0.69 -4.59
N TYR A 432 -1.76 -1.50 -5.02
CA TYR A 432 -0.40 -1.44 -4.52
C TYR A 432 0.27 -0.09 -4.81
N ALA A 433 0.01 0.50 -5.98
CA ALA A 433 0.64 1.75 -6.40
C ALA A 433 0.33 2.93 -5.47
N ALA A 434 -0.95 3.21 -5.21
CA ALA A 434 -1.35 4.31 -4.34
C ALA A 434 -0.93 4.03 -2.90
N LYS A 435 -1.17 2.81 -2.38
CA LYS A 435 -0.76 2.42 -1.01
C LYS A 435 0.72 2.68 -0.79
N ARG A 436 1.56 2.29 -1.75
CA ARG A 436 3.02 2.46 -1.71
C ARG A 436 3.43 3.94 -1.68
N ILE A 437 2.95 4.74 -2.64
CA ILE A 437 3.32 6.16 -2.74
C ILE A 437 2.79 6.96 -1.55
N LEU A 438 1.55 6.71 -1.13
CA LEU A 438 0.95 7.42 0.00
C LEU A 438 1.64 7.03 1.33
N SER A 439 2.08 5.78 1.49
CA SER A 439 2.94 5.41 2.63
C SER A 439 4.29 6.14 2.56
N PHE A 440 4.94 6.21 1.39
CA PHE A 440 6.19 6.96 1.27
C PHE A 440 6.01 8.45 1.60
N LEU A 441 4.90 9.07 1.16
CA LEU A 441 4.54 10.43 1.53
C LEU A 441 4.35 10.55 3.06
N ASN A 442 3.42 9.77 3.62
CA ASN A 442 2.97 9.93 5.00
C ASN A 442 4.02 9.52 6.03
N ASP A 443 4.75 8.44 5.77
CA ASP A 443 5.65 7.82 6.75
C ASP A 443 7.08 8.37 6.66
N PHE A 444 7.42 9.08 5.57
CA PHE A 444 8.78 9.58 5.33
C PHE A 444 8.80 11.06 4.89
N VAL A 445 8.21 11.41 3.73
CA VAL A 445 8.36 12.76 3.16
C VAL A 445 7.81 13.84 4.07
N LYS A 446 6.66 13.61 4.72
CA LYS A 446 6.05 14.58 5.65
C LYS A 446 6.97 14.91 6.82
N ALA A 447 7.62 13.88 7.38
CA ALA A 447 8.54 14.05 8.51
C ALA A 447 9.84 14.74 8.09
N GLU A 448 10.38 14.42 6.90
CA GLU A 448 11.67 14.94 6.43
C GLU A 448 11.57 16.39 5.91
N HIS A 449 10.42 16.79 5.35
CA HIS A 449 10.30 18.06 4.62
C HIS A 449 9.21 19.04 5.13
N ASN A 450 8.56 18.73 6.25
CA ASN A 450 7.46 19.51 6.84
C ASN A 450 6.38 19.90 5.81
N VAL A 451 5.55 18.94 5.45
CA VAL A 451 4.56 19.08 4.36
C VAL A 451 3.29 19.83 4.82
N ASP A 452 2.74 20.65 3.92
CA ASP A 452 1.41 21.24 4.04
C ASP A 452 0.39 20.19 3.61
N ASP A 453 -0.19 19.49 4.59
CA ASP A 453 -1.18 18.42 4.40
C ASP A 453 -2.46 18.85 3.68
N ASP A 454 -2.71 20.16 3.63
CA ASP A 454 -3.83 20.75 2.91
C ASP A 454 -3.48 21.11 1.46
N ARG A 455 -2.22 20.95 1.06
CA ARG A 455 -1.71 21.23 -0.29
C ARG A 455 -0.90 20.09 -0.87
N VAL A 456 -1.41 18.88 -0.70
CA VAL A 456 -1.01 17.72 -1.50
C VAL A 456 -1.91 17.65 -2.73
N PHE A 457 -1.34 17.50 -3.92
CA PHE A 457 -2.08 17.34 -5.18
C PHE A 457 -1.44 16.25 -6.02
N VAL A 458 -2.20 15.73 -6.99
CA VAL A 458 -1.75 14.65 -7.87
C VAL A 458 -1.85 15.08 -9.32
N THR A 459 -0.80 14.82 -10.08
CA THR A 459 -0.69 15.24 -11.48
C THR A 459 -0.17 14.13 -12.38
N GLY A 460 -0.43 14.22 -13.67
CA GLY A 460 0.14 13.28 -14.62
C GLY A 460 -0.40 13.40 -16.04
N SER A 461 0.16 12.61 -16.95
CA SER A 461 -0.27 12.54 -18.34
C SER A 461 -0.43 11.11 -18.82
N SER A 462 -1.34 10.85 -19.76
CA SER A 462 -1.61 9.53 -20.32
C SER A 462 -1.95 8.52 -19.21
N MET A 463 -1.11 7.49 -19.02
CA MET A 463 -1.20 6.59 -17.87
C MET A 463 -1.29 7.33 -16.53
N GLY A 464 -0.42 8.31 -16.29
CA GLY A 464 -0.45 9.15 -15.09
C GLY A 464 -1.67 10.09 -15.03
N GLY A 465 -2.17 10.52 -16.19
CA GLY A 465 -3.41 11.30 -16.28
C GLY A 465 -4.65 10.48 -15.90
N SER A 466 -4.60 9.17 -16.14
CA SER A 466 -5.61 8.19 -15.72
C SER A 466 -5.61 8.07 -14.19
N GLY A 467 -4.46 7.74 -13.60
CA GLY A 467 -4.27 7.64 -12.15
C GLY A 467 -4.68 8.91 -11.41
N CYS A 468 -4.31 10.07 -11.94
CA CYS A 468 -4.62 11.38 -11.35
C CYS A 468 -6.13 11.57 -11.09
N LEU A 469 -6.98 11.39 -12.11
CA LEU A 469 -8.43 11.53 -11.95
C LEU A 469 -9.02 10.38 -11.13
N MET A 470 -8.60 9.16 -11.41
CA MET A 470 -9.14 7.96 -10.77
C MET A 470 -8.84 7.93 -9.26
N TRP A 471 -7.66 8.40 -8.84
CA TRP A 471 -7.30 8.62 -7.43
C TRP A 471 -8.07 9.80 -6.86
N GLY A 472 -8.08 10.94 -7.55
CA GLY A 472 -8.82 12.13 -7.13
C GLY A 472 -10.27 11.83 -6.77
N ALA A 473 -10.92 10.99 -7.56
CA ALA A 473 -12.28 10.54 -7.29
C ALA A 473 -12.43 9.71 -6.02
N ARG A 474 -11.42 8.89 -5.69
CA ARG A 474 -11.52 7.83 -4.70
C ARG A 474 -10.82 8.12 -3.38
N THR A 475 -9.91 9.10 -3.35
CA THR A 475 -9.17 9.52 -2.16
C THR A 475 -9.23 11.05 -1.97
N PRO A 476 -10.43 11.65 -1.88
CA PRO A 476 -10.61 13.10 -1.77
C PRO A 476 -10.06 13.70 -0.46
N GLU A 477 -9.80 12.86 0.55
CA GLU A 477 -9.17 13.20 1.83
C GLU A 477 -7.66 13.48 1.71
N VAL A 478 -7.04 13.11 0.59
CA VAL A 478 -5.61 13.36 0.35
C VAL A 478 -5.40 14.64 -0.46
N PHE A 479 -6.19 14.85 -1.52
CA PHE A 479 -5.84 15.83 -2.56
C PHE A 479 -6.58 17.17 -2.44
N ALA A 480 -5.84 18.26 -2.63
CA ALA A 480 -6.39 19.60 -2.81
C ALA A 480 -7.02 19.75 -4.19
N TYR A 481 -6.30 19.34 -5.24
CA TYR A 481 -6.77 19.30 -6.63
C TYR A 481 -6.06 18.19 -7.42
N THR A 482 -6.57 17.91 -8.61
CA THR A 482 -5.96 16.98 -9.56
C THR A 482 -5.73 17.64 -10.90
N ASN A 483 -4.64 17.32 -11.59
CA ASN A 483 -4.39 17.78 -12.96
C ASN A 483 -3.87 16.68 -13.88
N GLY A 484 -4.74 16.17 -14.74
CA GLY A 484 -4.45 15.03 -15.63
C GLY A 484 -4.64 15.33 -17.12
N TRP A 485 -3.71 14.89 -17.97
CA TRP A 485 -3.86 14.99 -19.43
C TRP A 485 -4.13 13.62 -20.06
N VAL A 486 -5.06 13.56 -21.01
CA VAL A 486 -5.32 12.41 -21.91
C VAL A 486 -5.38 11.06 -21.19
N GLY A 487 -6.11 11.00 -20.06
CA GLY A 487 -6.25 9.79 -19.26
C GLY A 487 -7.40 8.90 -19.73
N VAL A 488 -7.31 7.61 -19.39
CA VAL A 488 -8.41 6.64 -19.38
C VAL A 488 -9.10 6.74 -18.03
N TYR A 489 -10.42 6.95 -18.00
CA TYR A 489 -11.21 7.06 -16.77
C TYR A 489 -12.21 5.90 -16.60
N ILE A 490 -12.45 5.17 -17.69
CA ILE A 490 -13.27 3.96 -17.72
C ILE A 490 -12.45 2.88 -18.45
N PRO A 491 -11.77 1.97 -17.73
CA PRO A 491 -10.88 0.97 -18.33
C PRO A 491 -11.52 0.14 -19.45
N ARG A 492 -12.80 -0.22 -19.27
CA ARG A 492 -13.58 -1.06 -20.18
C ARG A 492 -13.80 -0.42 -21.55
N GLU A 493 -13.76 0.91 -21.61
CA GLU A 493 -14.11 1.69 -22.80
C GLU A 493 -12.90 2.25 -23.55
N SER A 494 -11.68 2.00 -23.08
CA SER A 494 -10.49 2.38 -23.84
C SER A 494 -10.32 1.48 -25.08
N PRO A 495 -10.32 2.03 -26.32
CA PRO A 495 -10.28 1.22 -27.53
C PRO A 495 -8.99 0.41 -27.69
N THR A 496 -7.85 1.00 -27.31
CA THR A 496 -6.54 0.37 -27.50
C THR A 496 -6.00 -0.24 -26.21
N PHE A 497 -6.37 0.30 -25.04
CA PHE A 497 -5.70 -0.04 -23.79
C PHE A 497 -6.48 -0.98 -22.86
N LYS A 498 -7.72 -1.37 -23.17
CA LYS A 498 -8.46 -2.37 -22.35
C LYS A 498 -7.62 -3.62 -22.05
N GLY A 499 -6.96 -4.18 -23.06
CA GLY A 499 -6.13 -5.37 -22.91
C GLY A 499 -4.95 -5.21 -21.95
N SER A 500 -4.45 -3.98 -21.74
CA SER A 500 -3.40 -3.72 -20.75
C SER A 500 -3.90 -3.77 -19.31
N PHE A 501 -5.12 -3.29 -19.04
CA PHE A 501 -5.81 -3.51 -17.76
C PHE A 501 -6.10 -5.00 -17.54
N GLU A 502 -6.57 -5.70 -18.57
CA GLU A 502 -6.80 -7.16 -18.48
C GLU A 502 -5.52 -7.93 -18.13
N GLY A 503 -4.35 -7.44 -18.55
CA GLY A 503 -3.06 -8.04 -18.23
C GLY A 503 -2.68 -8.00 -16.75
N VAL A 504 -3.22 -7.03 -16.00
CA VAL A 504 -2.90 -6.83 -14.58
C VAL A 504 -4.08 -7.11 -13.64
N TYR A 505 -5.32 -6.88 -14.06
CA TYR A 505 -6.52 -7.23 -13.30
C TYR A 505 -6.92 -8.69 -13.50
N GLY A 506 -6.66 -9.24 -14.69
CA GLY A 506 -7.37 -10.39 -15.23
C GLY A 506 -8.40 -9.96 -16.28
N GLN A 507 -8.83 -10.88 -17.14
CA GLN A 507 -9.84 -10.58 -18.17
C GLN A 507 -11.12 -10.05 -17.52
N ASP A 508 -11.78 -9.09 -18.18
CA ASP A 508 -13.02 -8.47 -17.70
C ASP A 508 -14.08 -9.51 -17.29
N ALA A 509 -14.27 -10.54 -18.12
CA ALA A 509 -15.24 -11.62 -17.87
C ALA A 509 -14.95 -12.49 -16.64
N TRP A 510 -13.76 -12.39 -16.04
CA TRP A 510 -13.41 -13.15 -14.83
C TRP A 510 -13.95 -12.50 -13.56
N ASN A 511 -14.36 -11.22 -13.63
CA ASN A 511 -14.87 -10.47 -12.49
C ASN A 511 -13.94 -10.54 -11.28
N CYS A 512 -12.61 -10.49 -11.49
CA CYS A 512 -11.65 -10.48 -10.39
C CYS A 512 -12.00 -9.35 -9.43
N GLU A 513 -12.21 -9.70 -8.16
CA GLU A 513 -12.66 -8.76 -7.14
C GLU A 513 -11.57 -7.72 -6.85
N TYR A 514 -11.98 -6.47 -6.67
CA TYR A 514 -11.11 -5.41 -6.21
C TYR A 514 -11.12 -5.30 -4.69
N GLU A 515 -9.95 -5.47 -4.08
CA GLU A 515 -9.76 -5.53 -2.63
C GLU A 515 -10.87 -6.41 -2.02
N ASP A 516 -11.56 -5.95 -0.97
CA ASP A 516 -12.68 -6.65 -0.31
C ASP A 516 -14.02 -5.93 -0.51
N THR A 517 -14.20 -5.32 -1.69
CA THR A 517 -15.34 -4.43 -1.98
C THR A 517 -16.59 -5.15 -2.50
N GLY A 518 -16.49 -6.41 -2.89
CA GLY A 518 -17.56 -7.13 -3.61
C GLY A 518 -17.77 -6.65 -5.06
N MET A 519 -16.94 -5.73 -5.57
CA MET A 519 -16.98 -5.25 -6.95
C MET A 519 -15.85 -5.87 -7.77
N SER A 520 -16.08 -6.08 -9.07
CA SER A 520 -14.97 -6.38 -9.99
C SER A 520 -14.03 -5.17 -10.10
N ALA A 521 -12.76 -5.41 -10.44
CA ALA A 521 -11.81 -4.32 -10.67
C ALA A 521 -12.23 -3.37 -11.80
N PHE A 522 -12.87 -3.88 -12.86
CA PHE A 522 -13.37 -3.03 -13.95
C PHE A 522 -14.51 -2.12 -13.48
N ASP A 523 -15.43 -2.63 -12.67
CA ASP A 523 -16.55 -1.83 -12.15
C ASP A 523 -16.08 -0.84 -11.08
N TYR A 524 -15.14 -1.25 -10.22
CA TYR A 524 -14.58 -0.37 -9.20
C TYR A 524 -13.87 0.84 -9.83
N TRP A 525 -13.13 0.64 -10.93
CA TRP A 525 -12.38 1.70 -11.61
C TRP A 525 -13.17 2.42 -12.73
N ASP A 526 -14.45 2.09 -12.94
CA ASP A 526 -15.35 2.91 -13.74
C ASP A 526 -15.63 4.23 -13.02
N THR A 527 -15.05 5.33 -13.52
CA THR A 527 -15.16 6.63 -12.85
C THR A 527 -16.52 7.29 -13.05
N GLU A 528 -17.23 7.02 -14.16
CA GLU A 528 -18.61 7.50 -14.36
C GLU A 528 -19.52 6.88 -13.31
N GLN A 529 -19.51 5.54 -13.21
CA GLN A 529 -20.32 4.81 -12.25
C GLN A 529 -20.01 5.26 -10.82
N TYR A 530 -18.74 5.42 -10.48
CA TYR A 530 -18.32 5.83 -9.14
C TYR A 530 -18.87 7.21 -8.75
N ILE A 531 -18.78 8.20 -9.65
CA ILE A 531 -19.27 9.55 -9.41
C ILE A 531 -20.79 9.56 -9.24
N LEU A 532 -21.51 8.82 -10.08
CA LEU A 532 -22.97 8.79 -10.06
C LEU A 532 -23.56 7.96 -8.91
N ALA A 533 -22.79 7.04 -8.34
CA ALA A 533 -23.21 6.25 -7.18
C ALA A 533 -23.33 7.09 -5.90
N ASP A 534 -22.49 8.12 -5.75
CA ASP A 534 -22.53 9.05 -4.61
C ASP A 534 -22.26 10.52 -5.03
N PRO A 535 -23.22 11.19 -5.70
CA PRO A 535 -23.07 12.57 -6.14
C PRO A 535 -22.81 13.58 -5.00
N GLY A 536 -23.20 13.22 -3.77
CA GLY A 536 -23.00 14.04 -2.57
C GLY A 536 -21.55 14.07 -2.09
N ARG A 537 -20.75 13.07 -2.44
CA ARG A 537 -19.34 12.97 -2.04
C ARG A 537 -18.52 14.14 -2.54
N ASP A 538 -17.78 14.79 -1.65
CA ASP A 538 -16.85 15.82 -2.09
C ASP A 538 -15.64 15.23 -2.82
N MET A 539 -15.24 15.92 -3.89
CA MET A 539 -14.05 15.61 -4.67
C MET A 539 -13.06 16.79 -4.63
N PRO A 540 -11.76 16.55 -4.86
CA PRO A 540 -10.79 17.61 -5.14
C PRO A 540 -11.22 18.44 -6.36
N PHE A 541 -10.65 19.63 -6.53
CA PHE A 541 -10.87 20.39 -7.77
C PHE A 541 -10.21 19.63 -8.94
N ILE A 542 -10.98 19.30 -9.97
CA ILE A 542 -10.51 18.44 -11.07
C ILE A 542 -10.15 19.28 -12.30
N CYS A 543 -8.91 19.17 -12.77
CA CYS A 543 -8.50 19.69 -14.07
C CYS A 543 -8.16 18.52 -14.99
N THR A 544 -8.83 18.42 -16.13
CA THR A 544 -8.47 17.38 -17.10
C THR A 544 -8.73 17.76 -18.56
N ALA A 545 -8.24 16.95 -19.50
CA ALA A 545 -8.43 17.16 -20.92
C ALA A 545 -8.22 15.91 -21.76
N ASN A 546 -8.97 15.77 -22.85
CA ASN A 546 -8.84 14.65 -23.78
C ASN A 546 -8.94 15.12 -25.23
N GLY A 547 -8.14 14.52 -26.11
CA GLY A 547 -8.28 14.72 -27.55
C GLY A 547 -9.50 13.98 -28.05
N LYS A 548 -10.39 14.67 -28.77
CA LYS A 548 -11.57 14.05 -29.38
C LYS A 548 -11.20 13.08 -30.51
N ASN A 549 -10.05 13.33 -31.15
CA ASN A 549 -9.42 12.44 -32.13
C ASN A 549 -8.34 11.50 -31.54
N ASP A 550 -8.30 11.31 -30.22
CA ASP A 550 -7.42 10.31 -29.60
C ASP A 550 -8.05 8.92 -29.70
N SER A 551 -7.75 8.21 -30.79
CA SER A 551 -8.22 6.83 -31.02
C SER A 551 -7.64 5.80 -30.04
N GLY A 552 -6.57 6.13 -29.31
CA GLY A 552 -5.94 5.25 -28.34
C GLY A 552 -6.70 5.23 -27.02
N ILE A 553 -6.89 6.41 -26.44
CA ILE A 553 -7.58 6.62 -25.16
C ILE A 553 -9.09 6.49 -25.32
N GLY A 554 -9.67 7.04 -26.40
CA GLY A 554 -11.10 7.04 -26.67
C GLY A 554 -11.83 8.25 -26.09
N TRP A 555 -12.71 8.85 -26.90
CA TRP A 555 -13.49 10.05 -26.55
C TRP A 555 -14.70 9.75 -25.66
N THR A 556 -15.42 8.65 -25.93
CA THR A 556 -16.69 8.32 -25.27
C THR A 556 -16.58 8.24 -23.75
N GLN A 557 -15.52 7.60 -23.24
CA GLN A 557 -15.26 7.49 -21.80
C GLN A 557 -15.00 8.85 -21.13
N ALA A 558 -14.33 9.78 -21.83
CA ALA A 558 -14.09 11.12 -21.32
C ALA A 558 -15.41 11.89 -21.28
N TRP A 559 -16.20 11.84 -22.35
CA TRP A 559 -17.53 12.47 -22.41
C TRP A 559 -18.44 11.99 -21.26
N LYS A 560 -18.51 10.68 -21.01
CA LYS A 560 -19.27 10.09 -19.90
C LYS A 560 -18.82 10.61 -18.55
N THR A 561 -17.51 10.59 -18.30
CA THR A 561 -16.94 11.04 -17.03
C THR A 561 -17.20 12.52 -16.77
N ILE A 562 -17.03 13.39 -17.78
CA ILE A 562 -17.29 14.83 -17.63
C ILE A 562 -18.79 15.11 -17.47
N THR A 563 -19.65 14.37 -18.18
CA THR A 563 -21.10 14.45 -18.01
C THR A 563 -21.52 14.05 -16.59
N ALA A 564 -20.88 13.03 -16.02
CA ALA A 564 -21.09 12.63 -14.63
C ALA A 564 -20.64 13.72 -13.64
N LEU A 565 -19.49 14.37 -13.86
CA LEU A 565 -19.05 15.49 -13.02
C LEU A 565 -20.03 16.68 -13.05
N GLN A 566 -20.57 17.00 -14.24
CA GLN A 566 -21.62 18.01 -14.41
C GLN A 566 -22.90 17.61 -13.67
N ALA A 567 -23.39 16.38 -13.85
CA ALA A 567 -24.60 15.89 -13.19
C ALA A 567 -24.46 15.83 -11.66
N ALA A 568 -23.29 15.43 -11.16
CA ALA A 568 -22.97 15.36 -9.74
C ALA A 568 -22.53 16.69 -9.14
N ARG A 569 -22.43 17.76 -9.93
CA ARG A 569 -22.07 19.12 -9.50
C ARG A 569 -20.71 19.16 -8.80
N GLN A 570 -19.72 18.47 -9.37
CA GLN A 570 -18.37 18.39 -8.84
C GLN A 570 -17.50 19.56 -9.34
N PRO A 571 -16.51 20.02 -8.57
CA PRO A 571 -15.67 21.15 -8.97
C PRO A 571 -14.66 20.74 -10.04
N HIS A 572 -14.83 21.23 -11.28
CA HIS A 572 -13.99 20.80 -12.41
C HIS A 572 -13.79 21.83 -13.52
N LYS A 573 -12.70 21.66 -14.28
CA LYS A 573 -12.43 22.24 -15.59
C LYS A 573 -12.04 21.15 -16.58
N PHE A 574 -12.60 21.23 -17.79
CA PHE A 574 -12.31 20.29 -18.86
C PHE A 574 -12.04 21.02 -20.18
N VAL A 575 -11.11 20.49 -20.97
CA VAL A 575 -10.76 21.01 -22.30
C VAL A 575 -10.65 19.85 -23.28
N TRP A 576 -11.15 20.05 -24.50
CA TRP A 576 -10.95 19.10 -25.59
C TRP A 576 -10.54 19.79 -26.88
N GLY A 577 -9.99 19.00 -27.79
CA GLY A 577 -9.56 19.46 -29.09
C GLY A 577 -9.12 18.34 -30.01
N GLN A 578 -8.48 18.73 -31.10
CA GLN A 578 -7.99 17.82 -32.16
C GLN A 578 -6.49 17.50 -32.03
N SER A 579 -5.92 17.66 -30.83
CA SER A 579 -4.50 17.41 -30.55
C SER A 579 -4.18 15.94 -30.24
N GLY A 580 -5.15 15.03 -30.41
CA GLY A 580 -5.02 13.60 -30.10
C GLY A 580 -4.46 13.37 -28.69
N HIS A 581 -3.47 12.49 -28.60
CA HIS A 581 -2.79 12.14 -27.35
C HIS A 581 -1.86 13.25 -26.79
N SER A 582 -1.88 14.45 -27.37
CA SER A 582 -1.14 15.62 -26.88
C SER A 582 -2.06 16.72 -26.35
N GLN A 583 -3.36 16.47 -26.21
CA GLN A 583 -4.29 17.43 -25.61
C GLN A 583 -3.92 17.71 -24.15
N ARG A 584 -3.96 18.99 -23.75
CA ARG A 584 -3.58 19.43 -22.40
C ARG A 584 -4.75 20.08 -21.68
N SER A 585 -4.72 19.95 -20.35
CA SER A 585 -5.65 20.63 -19.44
C SER A 585 -5.31 22.11 -19.29
N ILE A 586 -6.22 22.84 -18.65
CA ILE A 586 -6.02 24.23 -18.25
C ILE A 586 -6.30 24.32 -16.74
N LEU A 587 -5.36 24.91 -16.01
CA LEU A 587 -5.46 25.14 -14.58
C LEU A 587 -6.23 26.43 -14.28
N PRO A 588 -6.89 26.53 -13.11
CA PRO A 588 -7.60 27.74 -12.74
C PRO A 588 -6.61 28.91 -12.52
N GLY A 589 -6.85 30.02 -13.20
CA GLY A 589 -6.06 31.23 -13.11
C GLY A 589 -6.31 32.18 -14.29
N GLU A 590 -5.90 33.44 -14.14
CA GLU A 590 -6.11 34.50 -15.15
C GLU A 590 -5.44 34.21 -16.50
N ASN A 591 -4.29 33.51 -16.47
CA ASN A 591 -3.47 33.29 -17.65
C ASN A 591 -3.85 32.03 -18.45
N GLN A 592 -4.85 31.26 -18.00
CA GLN A 592 -5.28 30.00 -18.64
C GLN A 592 -4.12 29.05 -18.98
N SER A 593 -3.22 28.83 -18.01
CA SER A 593 -2.02 28.04 -18.21
C SER A 593 -2.30 26.54 -18.07
N ASP A 594 -1.56 25.71 -18.81
CA ASP A 594 -1.46 24.25 -18.61
C ASP A 594 -0.43 23.87 -17.54
N ARG A 595 0.27 24.86 -16.96
CA ARG A 595 1.37 24.70 -16.00
C ARG A 595 1.16 25.43 -14.68
N TYR A 596 0.72 26.69 -14.75
CA TYR A 596 0.62 27.55 -13.58
C TYR A 596 -0.81 27.61 -13.07
N VAL A 597 -1.02 27.16 -11.84
CA VAL A 597 -2.27 27.41 -11.12
C VAL A 597 -2.22 28.79 -10.48
N GLY A 598 -3.20 29.62 -10.81
CA GLY A 598 -3.29 31.01 -10.38
C GLY A 598 -4.10 31.24 -9.10
N VAL A 599 -4.57 30.16 -8.47
CA VAL A 599 -5.33 30.19 -7.21
C VAL A 599 -4.74 29.19 -6.23
N ARG A 600 -4.69 29.55 -4.94
CA ARG A 600 -4.24 28.64 -3.89
C ARG A 600 -5.40 27.73 -3.48
N ILE A 601 -5.45 26.52 -4.02
CA ILE A 601 -6.47 25.53 -3.66
C ILE A 601 -6.00 24.77 -2.42
N SER A 602 -6.80 24.83 -1.35
CA SER A 602 -6.58 24.07 -0.12
C SER A 602 -7.60 22.94 -0.01
N LYS A 603 -7.17 21.81 0.53
CA LYS A 603 -8.03 20.66 0.81
C LYS A 603 -9.13 20.99 1.81
N ASN A 604 -8.83 21.85 2.79
CA ASN A 604 -9.71 22.19 3.90
C ASN A 604 -10.57 23.43 3.65
N GLN A 605 -10.56 23.98 2.44
CA GLN A 605 -11.38 25.12 2.08
C GLN A 605 -12.48 24.71 1.09
N THR A 606 -13.66 25.32 1.25
CA THR A 606 -14.75 25.17 0.30
C THR A 606 -14.37 25.72 -1.07
N VAL A 607 -14.87 25.07 -2.12
CA VAL A 607 -14.65 25.43 -3.53
C VAL A 607 -15.98 25.49 -4.27
N PRO A 608 -16.14 26.36 -5.27
CA PRO A 608 -17.34 26.39 -6.08
C PRO A 608 -17.26 25.30 -7.16
N ALA A 609 -18.33 24.52 -7.29
CA ALA A 609 -18.58 23.72 -8.48
C ALA A 609 -19.45 24.52 -9.45
N PHE A 610 -18.90 24.77 -10.63
CA PHE A 610 -19.58 25.40 -11.74
C PHE A 610 -20.17 24.33 -12.66
N THR A 611 -21.45 24.46 -13.02
CA THR A 611 -22.10 23.55 -13.98
C THR A 611 -23.03 24.33 -14.91
N ASN A 612 -23.32 23.79 -16.10
CA ASN A 612 -24.22 24.40 -17.08
C ASN A 612 -23.87 25.88 -17.40
N CYS A 613 -22.60 26.18 -17.65
CA CYS A 613 -22.19 27.54 -17.99
C CYS A 613 -22.59 27.88 -19.43
N SER A 614 -23.13 29.07 -19.67
CA SER A 614 -23.52 29.53 -21.01
C SER A 614 -22.34 29.71 -21.99
N GLN A 615 -21.10 29.61 -21.50
CA GLN A 615 -19.88 29.63 -22.31
C GLN A 615 -19.27 28.23 -22.55
N ASP A 616 -19.86 27.19 -21.98
CA ASP A 616 -19.41 25.82 -22.23
C ASP A 616 -19.63 25.45 -23.71
N GLY A 617 -18.66 24.74 -24.29
CA GLY A 617 -18.79 24.22 -25.65
C GLY A 617 -19.70 22.99 -25.72
N ASP A 618 -20.14 22.65 -26.92
CA ASP A 618 -20.94 21.44 -27.14
C ASP A 618 -20.03 20.21 -27.27
N MET A 619 -19.99 19.34 -26.26
CA MET A 619 -19.18 18.11 -26.32
C MET A 619 -19.74 17.05 -27.29
N GLY A 620 -21.04 17.15 -27.65
CA GLY A 620 -21.77 16.11 -28.37
C GLY A 620 -22.37 15.05 -27.45
N ASP A 621 -22.54 13.83 -27.98
CA ASP A 621 -23.21 12.69 -27.34
C ASP A 621 -22.25 11.52 -27.02
N GLY A 622 -20.93 11.78 -27.09
CA GLY A 622 -19.89 10.78 -26.90
C GLY A 622 -19.35 10.17 -28.20
N ASP A 623 -19.98 10.43 -29.35
CA ASP A 623 -19.37 10.22 -30.67
C ASP A 623 -18.34 11.32 -30.95
N PRO A 624 -17.08 10.98 -31.31
CA PRO A 624 -16.05 11.97 -31.63
C PRO A 624 -16.38 12.85 -32.85
N ASP A 625 -17.37 12.50 -33.67
CA ASP A 625 -17.78 13.27 -34.85
C ASP A 625 -18.98 14.22 -34.59
N VAL A 626 -19.59 14.21 -33.40
CA VAL A 626 -20.78 15.01 -33.04
C VAL A 626 -20.42 16.13 -32.05
N GLY A 627 -20.96 17.34 -32.23
CA GLY A 627 -20.66 18.52 -31.39
C GLY A 627 -19.40 19.28 -31.84
N ASP A 628 -18.88 20.17 -31.00
CA ASP A 628 -17.71 20.98 -31.32
C ASP A 628 -16.42 20.14 -31.41
N THR A 629 -15.58 20.44 -32.40
CA THR A 629 -14.30 19.74 -32.61
C THR A 629 -13.25 20.10 -31.56
N ALA A 630 -13.37 21.27 -30.93
CA ALA A 630 -12.59 21.72 -29.80
C ALA A 630 -13.44 22.64 -28.93
N GLY A 631 -13.23 22.59 -27.62
CA GLY A 631 -14.04 23.37 -26.69
C GLY A 631 -13.58 23.20 -25.25
N HIS A 632 -14.42 23.65 -24.34
CA HIS A 632 -14.12 23.60 -22.92
C HIS A 632 -15.38 23.61 -22.06
N ILE A 633 -15.18 23.22 -20.81
CA ILE A 633 -16.14 23.33 -19.72
C ILE A 633 -15.50 24.19 -18.61
N ASN A 634 -16.22 25.22 -18.14
CA ASN A 634 -15.86 26.10 -17.02
C ASN A 634 -14.52 26.85 -17.15
N ARG A 635 -13.99 26.99 -18.37
CA ARG A 635 -12.62 27.50 -18.61
C ARG A 635 -12.38 28.89 -18.00
N TYR A 636 -13.32 29.81 -18.18
CA TYR A 636 -13.17 31.22 -17.83
C TYR A 636 -13.60 31.57 -16.40
N LEU A 637 -14.24 30.64 -15.69
CA LEU A 637 -14.72 30.86 -14.33
C LEU A 637 -13.58 30.75 -13.31
N LEU A 638 -13.59 31.64 -12.32
CA LEU A 638 -12.65 31.71 -11.22
C LEU A 638 -13.34 32.24 -9.95
N TRP A 639 -12.67 32.09 -8.81
CA TRP A 639 -13.15 32.56 -7.51
C TRP A 639 -11.99 33.16 -6.71
N ASP A 640 -12.33 34.00 -5.73
CA ASP A 640 -11.36 34.48 -4.75
C ASP A 640 -11.34 33.53 -3.55
N VAL A 641 -10.15 33.06 -3.21
CA VAL A 641 -9.94 32.12 -2.10
C VAL A 641 -9.87 32.82 -0.75
N ASP A 642 -9.56 34.12 -0.73
CA ASP A 642 -9.25 34.84 0.52
C ASP A 642 -10.50 35.38 1.25
N ASP A 643 -11.65 35.44 0.57
CA ASP A 643 -12.86 36.08 1.10
C ASP A 643 -14.00 35.11 1.43
N VAL A 644 -13.70 33.81 1.44
CA VAL A 644 -14.66 32.74 1.67
C VAL A 644 -15.25 32.81 3.08
N VAL A 645 -16.57 32.71 3.19
CA VAL A 645 -17.29 32.50 4.45
C VAL A 645 -17.91 31.12 4.42
N ASP A 646 -17.61 30.31 5.43
CA ASP A 646 -18.12 28.94 5.58
C ASP A 646 -18.54 28.77 7.06
N GLU A 647 -19.74 29.22 7.37
CA GLU A 647 -20.37 29.18 8.68
C GLU A 647 -21.60 28.25 8.64
N ALA A 648 -22.04 27.77 9.80
CA ALA A 648 -23.13 26.80 9.89
C ALA A 648 -24.37 27.18 9.06
N GLY A 649 -24.81 28.44 9.13
CA GLY A 649 -25.99 28.97 8.43
C GLY A 649 -25.70 29.89 7.26
N ARG A 650 -24.44 30.05 6.88
CA ARG A 650 -24.03 31.07 5.91
C ARG A 650 -22.81 30.63 5.11
N TRP A 651 -22.93 30.71 3.79
CA TRP A 651 -21.82 30.53 2.87
C TRP A 651 -21.68 31.75 1.97
N GLU A 652 -20.46 32.21 1.75
CA GLU A 652 -20.18 33.27 0.81
C GLU A 652 -18.88 33.06 0.05
N MET A 653 -18.86 33.50 -1.20
CA MET A 653 -17.66 33.47 -2.03
C MET A 653 -17.77 34.49 -3.15
N THR A 654 -16.66 35.15 -3.48
CA THR A 654 -16.60 35.95 -4.70
C THR A 654 -16.22 35.07 -5.90
N VAL A 655 -17.05 35.11 -6.94
CA VAL A 655 -16.83 34.43 -8.22
C VAL A 655 -16.83 35.43 -9.38
N TYR A 656 -16.17 35.09 -10.48
CA TYR A 656 -16.06 35.96 -11.64
C TYR A 656 -15.58 35.22 -12.88
N LEU A 657 -15.80 35.83 -14.05
CA LEU A 657 -15.09 35.49 -15.27
C LEU A 657 -13.74 36.23 -15.31
N ILE A 658 -12.68 35.51 -15.67
CA ILE A 658 -11.34 36.09 -15.86
C ILE A 658 -11.33 37.12 -16.98
N ALA A 659 -10.31 37.98 -17.03
CA ALA A 659 -10.23 39.05 -18.03
C ALA A 659 -10.25 38.55 -19.49
N ALA A 660 -9.74 37.34 -19.72
CA ALA A 660 -9.70 36.69 -21.03
C ALA A 660 -11.04 36.10 -21.51
N SER A 661 -12.11 36.15 -20.68
CA SER A 661 -13.45 35.75 -21.12
C SER A 661 -13.89 36.55 -22.34
N PRO A 662 -14.42 35.88 -23.39
CA PRO A 662 -14.91 36.56 -24.59
C PRO A 662 -16.09 37.48 -24.27
N ASP A 663 -16.99 37.03 -23.40
CA ASP A 663 -18.15 37.81 -22.97
C ASP A 663 -17.90 38.54 -21.66
N THR A 664 -18.65 39.62 -21.46
CA THR A 664 -18.63 40.41 -20.23
C THR A 664 -19.33 39.74 -19.06
N SER A 665 -20.16 38.73 -19.32
CA SER A 665 -20.92 37.96 -18.34
C SER A 665 -21.35 36.60 -18.91
N CYS A 666 -21.67 35.64 -18.05
CA CYS A 666 -22.28 34.35 -18.40
C CYS A 666 -23.40 34.02 -17.41
N THR A 667 -24.26 33.05 -17.75
CA THR A 667 -25.10 32.36 -16.75
C THR A 667 -24.47 31.02 -16.40
N VAL A 668 -24.51 30.64 -15.12
CA VAL A 668 -23.91 29.39 -14.66
C VAL A 668 -24.59 28.92 -13.38
N ASP A 669 -24.64 27.61 -13.17
CA ASP A 669 -25.03 27.05 -11.88
C ASP A 669 -23.82 27.03 -10.94
N VAL A 670 -24.01 27.45 -9.69
CA VAL A 670 -22.95 27.43 -8.67
C VAL A 670 -23.38 26.59 -7.47
N THR A 671 -22.57 25.59 -7.13
CA THR A 671 -22.79 24.72 -5.96
C THR A 671 -21.58 24.80 -5.02
N PRO A 672 -21.73 25.23 -3.76
CA PRO A 672 -20.67 25.09 -2.76
C PRO A 672 -20.32 23.62 -2.54
N ARG A 673 -19.02 23.30 -2.57
CA ARG A 673 -18.47 21.96 -2.30
C ARG A 673 -17.36 22.06 -1.26
N ARG A 674 -17.04 20.95 -0.59
CA ARG A 674 -16.01 20.87 0.46
C ARG A 674 -16.27 21.84 1.62
N CYS A 675 -17.55 22.10 1.90
CA CYS A 675 -17.95 22.96 3.01
C CYS A 675 -17.61 22.27 4.33
N ARG A 676 -17.07 23.03 5.28
CA ARG A 676 -16.67 22.56 6.61
C ARG A 676 -17.75 22.80 7.64
N ASN A 677 -18.46 23.92 7.52
CA ASN A 677 -19.51 24.28 8.48
C ASN A 677 -20.86 24.44 7.79
N PHE A 678 -20.90 25.01 6.58
CA PHE A 678 -22.12 25.18 5.81
C PHE A 678 -22.64 23.81 5.33
N SER A 679 -23.66 23.30 6.01
CA SER A 679 -24.20 21.96 5.75
C SER A 679 -25.71 21.92 5.95
N PRO A 680 -26.49 22.57 5.05
CA PRO A 680 -27.94 22.49 5.12
C PRO A 680 -28.40 21.05 4.88
N GLY A 681 -29.22 20.51 5.79
CA GLY A 681 -29.83 19.19 5.59
C GLY A 681 -30.71 19.15 4.33
N ALA A 682 -30.95 17.96 3.77
CA ALA A 682 -31.76 17.82 2.56
C ALA A 682 -33.15 18.46 2.68
N GLY A 683 -33.61 19.15 1.64
CA GLY A 683 -34.91 19.83 1.64
C GLY A 683 -34.95 21.17 2.39
N THR A 684 -33.81 21.68 2.85
CA THR A 684 -33.70 22.97 3.52
C THR A 684 -33.84 24.10 2.50
N ALA A 685 -34.72 25.07 2.78
CA ALA A 685 -34.81 26.30 2.02
C ALA A 685 -33.65 27.23 2.39
N CYS A 686 -32.90 27.68 1.39
CA CYS A 686 -31.79 28.61 1.52
C CYS A 686 -32.11 29.87 0.71
N ASP A 687 -32.09 31.01 1.38
CA ASP A 687 -32.09 32.32 0.73
C ASP A 687 -30.72 32.54 0.09
N TRP A 688 -30.70 33.21 -1.06
CA TRP A 688 -29.45 33.56 -1.72
C TRP A 688 -29.51 34.93 -2.37
N GLU A 689 -28.35 35.56 -2.47
CA GLU A 689 -28.14 36.82 -3.17
C GLU A 689 -26.84 36.76 -3.97
N ASN A 690 -26.90 37.32 -5.17
CA ASN A 690 -25.75 37.61 -6.01
C ASN A 690 -25.53 39.12 -5.98
N ARG A 691 -24.45 39.57 -5.35
CA ARG A 691 -24.15 40.99 -5.13
C ARG A 691 -23.00 41.43 -6.01
N ASP A 692 -23.04 42.69 -6.42
CA ASP A 692 -21.87 43.37 -6.97
C ASP A 692 -20.79 43.46 -5.88
N ALA A 693 -19.64 42.80 -6.09
CA ALA A 693 -18.61 42.68 -5.06
C ALA A 693 -17.97 44.02 -4.67
N THR A 694 -18.06 45.05 -5.52
CA THR A 694 -17.50 46.39 -5.26
C THR A 694 -18.47 47.25 -4.46
N THR A 695 -19.75 47.25 -4.85
CA THR A 695 -20.77 48.17 -4.29
C THR A 695 -21.68 47.52 -3.24
N GLY A 696 -21.72 46.20 -3.18
CA GLY A 696 -22.63 45.43 -2.32
C GLY A 696 -24.08 45.37 -2.82
N THR A 697 -24.37 45.98 -3.98
CA THR A 697 -25.72 46.04 -4.56
C THR A 697 -26.18 44.65 -4.96
N VAL A 698 -27.39 44.25 -4.57
CA VAL A 698 -27.99 42.97 -4.99
C VAL A 698 -28.35 43.05 -6.48
N ILE A 699 -27.76 42.15 -7.27
CA ILE A 699 -28.00 42.00 -8.72
C ILE A 699 -29.14 41.00 -8.93
N GLU A 700 -29.06 39.86 -8.25
CA GLU A 700 -30.06 38.79 -8.28
C GLU A 700 -30.26 38.24 -6.87
N SER A 701 -31.43 37.67 -6.59
CA SER A 701 -31.71 36.98 -5.33
C SER A 701 -32.83 35.97 -5.52
N GLY A 702 -32.95 35.02 -4.60
CA GLY A 702 -34.01 34.05 -4.61
C GLY A 702 -33.94 33.07 -3.45
N VAL A 703 -34.72 31.99 -3.58
CA VAL A 703 -34.71 30.86 -2.64
C VAL A 703 -34.45 29.60 -3.44
N VAL A 704 -33.54 28.77 -2.95
CA VAL A 704 -33.29 27.41 -3.47
C VAL A 704 -33.50 26.40 -2.37
N VAL A 705 -33.76 25.15 -2.74
CA VAL A 705 -33.93 24.05 -1.78
C VAL A 705 -32.75 23.11 -1.94
N SER A 706 -32.08 22.78 -0.83
CA SER A 706 -30.98 21.82 -0.85
C SER A 706 -31.45 20.46 -1.34
N GLY A 707 -30.64 19.82 -2.19
CA GLY A 707 -30.95 18.51 -2.76
C GLY A 707 -30.88 17.39 -1.73
N GLN A 708 -31.13 16.16 -2.17
CA GLN A 708 -31.10 14.96 -1.30
C GLN A 708 -29.76 14.74 -0.58
N TYR A 709 -28.67 15.30 -1.11
CA TYR A 709 -27.33 15.22 -0.53
C TYR A 709 -26.94 16.47 0.28
N GLY A 710 -27.87 17.36 0.59
CA GLY A 710 -27.59 18.65 1.27
C GLY A 710 -26.91 19.69 0.36
N LEU A 711 -26.63 19.37 -0.90
CA LEU A 711 -26.04 20.30 -1.87
C LEU A 711 -27.01 21.43 -2.21
N VAL A 712 -26.53 22.68 -2.15
CA VAL A 712 -27.27 23.88 -2.54
C VAL A 712 -26.75 24.37 -3.88
N THR A 713 -27.61 24.42 -4.90
CA THR A 713 -27.23 24.89 -6.24
C THR A 713 -27.99 26.16 -6.56
N LEU A 714 -27.27 27.23 -6.85
CA LEU A 714 -27.82 28.47 -7.39
C LEU A 714 -27.94 28.30 -8.91
N PRO A 715 -29.16 28.20 -9.48
CA PRO A 715 -29.32 27.88 -10.89
C PRO A 715 -29.16 29.13 -11.76
N GLN A 716 -28.35 29.03 -12.81
CA GLN A 716 -28.23 30.01 -13.89
C GLN A 716 -28.05 31.46 -13.44
N ILE A 717 -27.24 31.69 -12.41
CA ILE A 717 -26.94 33.04 -11.92
C ILE A 717 -26.00 33.77 -12.86
N THR A 718 -26.10 35.10 -12.91
CA THR A 718 -25.21 35.93 -13.71
C THR A 718 -23.84 36.07 -13.06
N VAL A 719 -22.78 35.63 -13.73
CA VAL A 719 -21.39 35.87 -13.32
C VAL A 719 -20.71 36.80 -14.32
N ASN A 720 -20.27 37.94 -13.83
CA ASN A 720 -19.65 39.02 -14.58
C ASN A 720 -18.13 38.83 -14.68
N ARG A 721 -17.56 39.42 -15.73
CA ARG A 721 -16.12 39.53 -15.89
C ARG A 721 -15.54 40.49 -14.85
N ARG A 722 -14.38 40.13 -14.30
CA ARG A 722 -13.70 40.90 -13.24
C ARG A 722 -13.51 42.40 -13.52
N ASN A 723 -13.38 42.78 -14.80
CA ASN A 723 -13.20 44.18 -15.21
C ASN A 723 -14.52 44.95 -15.39
N VAL A 724 -15.66 44.28 -15.24
CA VAL A 724 -16.99 44.90 -15.16
C VAL A 724 -17.29 45.12 -13.67
N ASN A 725 -17.49 44.03 -12.92
CA ASN A 725 -17.47 43.92 -11.46
C ASN A 725 -17.51 42.42 -11.11
N LYS A 726 -16.88 41.98 -10.01
CA LYS A 726 -16.98 40.58 -9.55
C LYS A 726 -18.33 40.34 -8.85
N ASN A 727 -18.72 39.08 -8.66
CA ASN A 727 -19.98 38.69 -8.03
C ASN A 727 -19.72 38.07 -6.66
N ARG A 728 -20.25 38.69 -5.60
CA ARG A 728 -20.25 38.13 -4.24
C ARG A 728 -21.52 37.32 -4.05
N LEU A 729 -21.38 36.01 -3.98
CA LEU A 729 -22.49 35.10 -3.69
C LEU A 729 -22.66 35.00 -2.19
N VAL A 730 -23.90 35.08 -1.73
CA VAL A 730 -24.30 34.91 -0.34
C VAL A 730 -25.42 33.89 -0.30
N ILE A 731 -25.26 32.84 0.51
CA ILE A 731 -26.28 31.83 0.75
C ILE A 731 -26.50 31.76 2.25
N THR A 732 -27.74 31.86 2.68
CA THR A 732 -28.11 31.79 4.09
C THR A 732 -29.26 30.82 4.29
N TYR A 733 -29.27 30.13 5.43
CA TYR A 733 -30.44 29.40 5.89
C TYR A 733 -30.55 29.48 7.40
N THR A 734 -31.75 29.26 7.90
CA THR A 734 -31.98 29.23 9.35
C THR A 734 -31.49 27.89 9.88
N VAL A 735 -30.40 27.91 10.65
CA VAL A 735 -29.94 26.74 11.40
C VAL A 735 -30.94 26.51 12.53
N ALA A 736 -31.59 25.34 12.52
CA ALA A 736 -32.48 24.97 13.60
C ALA A 736 -31.67 24.88 14.91
N PRO A 737 -32.14 25.49 16.01
CA PRO A 737 -31.43 25.39 17.26
C PRO A 737 -31.40 23.95 17.77
N ALA A 738 -30.26 23.52 18.29
CA ALA A 738 -30.02 22.16 18.77
C ALA A 738 -29.69 22.17 20.27
N ALA A 739 -30.27 21.22 21.02
CA ALA A 739 -29.85 20.92 22.38
C ALA A 739 -28.39 20.46 22.42
N PRO A 740 -27.67 20.59 23.55
CA PRO A 740 -26.28 20.19 23.61
C PRO A 740 -26.13 18.67 23.51
N VAL A 741 -24.99 18.22 22.99
CA VAL A 741 -24.57 16.81 23.01
C VAL A 741 -23.13 16.76 23.44
N ILE A 742 -22.84 16.12 24.57
CA ILE A 742 -21.49 15.97 25.12
C ILE A 742 -20.64 15.10 24.19
N THR A 743 -19.50 15.64 23.79
CA THR A 743 -18.54 15.01 22.86
C THR A 743 -17.20 14.67 23.50
N SER A 744 -16.92 15.16 24.72
CA SER A 744 -15.70 14.81 25.45
C SER A 744 -15.69 13.33 25.84
N PRO A 745 -14.51 12.66 25.89
CA PRO A 745 -14.42 11.25 26.27
C PRO A 745 -15.06 10.99 27.63
N LEU A 746 -15.87 9.93 27.76
CA LEU A 746 -16.54 9.59 29.02
C LEU A 746 -15.66 8.79 29.99
N HIS A 747 -14.37 8.68 29.69
CA HIS A 747 -13.36 8.05 30.53
C HIS A 747 -12.11 8.94 30.55
N ALA A 748 -11.55 9.16 31.74
CA ALA A 748 -10.33 9.93 31.94
C ALA A 748 -9.49 9.30 33.04
N THR A 749 -8.17 9.47 32.97
CA THR A 749 -7.26 8.81 33.91
C THR A 749 -6.29 9.80 34.54
N GLY A 750 -5.96 9.59 35.81
CA GLY A 750 -5.04 10.42 36.57
C GLY A 750 -4.07 9.59 37.41
N THR A 751 -3.14 10.26 38.07
CA THR A 751 -2.16 9.60 38.96
C THR A 751 -2.17 10.28 40.32
N VAL A 752 -2.12 9.51 41.40
CA VAL A 752 -2.04 10.03 42.77
C VAL A 752 -0.86 11.00 42.89
N GLY A 753 -1.13 12.19 43.40
CA GLY A 753 -0.14 13.25 43.62
C GLY A 753 0.24 14.07 42.38
N GLN A 754 -0.33 13.80 41.21
CA GLN A 754 -0.15 14.60 39.99
C GLN A 754 -1.39 15.46 39.70
N ALA A 755 -1.21 16.56 38.98
CA ALA A 755 -2.34 17.40 38.56
C ALA A 755 -3.20 16.65 37.52
N PHE A 756 -4.50 16.55 37.79
CA PHE A 756 -5.53 16.04 36.89
C PHE A 756 -6.24 17.21 36.19
N SER A 757 -6.55 17.07 34.90
CA SER A 757 -7.29 18.07 34.12
C SER A 757 -8.14 17.39 33.05
N TYR A 758 -9.44 17.66 33.03
CA TYR A 758 -10.39 17.17 32.04
C TYR A 758 -11.32 18.30 31.59
N THR A 759 -11.43 18.54 30.29
CA THR A 759 -12.33 19.57 29.74
C THR A 759 -13.61 18.93 29.21
N ILE A 760 -14.77 19.39 29.68
CA ILE A 760 -16.06 19.00 29.11
C ILE A 760 -16.26 19.76 27.80
N THR A 761 -16.58 19.03 26.72
CA THR A 761 -16.94 19.63 25.43
C THR A 761 -18.28 19.09 24.97
N ALA A 762 -19.09 19.96 24.36
CA ALA A 762 -20.36 19.58 23.76
C ALA A 762 -20.58 20.35 22.45
N THR A 763 -21.32 19.74 21.53
CA THR A 763 -21.95 20.42 20.39
C THR A 763 -23.31 20.96 20.79
N GLY A 764 -23.95 21.80 19.96
CA GLY A 764 -25.27 22.39 20.23
C GLY A 764 -25.30 23.91 20.01
N SER A 765 -26.48 24.51 20.13
CA SER A 765 -26.62 25.97 19.97
C SER A 765 -26.13 26.74 21.20
N PRO A 766 -25.25 27.75 21.06
CA PRO A 766 -24.80 28.56 22.19
C PRO A 766 -25.88 29.55 22.69
N PRO A 767 -25.76 30.06 23.92
CA PRO A 767 -24.77 29.70 24.93
C PRO A 767 -25.04 28.30 25.51
N ILE A 768 -23.99 27.49 25.61
CA ILE A 768 -24.01 26.20 26.32
C ILE A 768 -23.36 26.43 27.69
N THR A 769 -24.07 26.08 28.75
CA THR A 769 -23.56 26.04 30.12
C THR A 769 -23.16 24.62 30.46
N TYR A 770 -21.96 24.47 31.01
CA TYR A 770 -21.42 23.19 31.44
C TYR A 770 -21.45 23.09 32.94
N ASP A 771 -21.69 21.89 33.47
CA ASP A 771 -21.63 21.62 34.90
C ASP A 771 -21.09 20.21 35.16
N ALA A 772 -20.51 20.02 36.35
CA ALA A 772 -20.11 18.72 36.85
C ALA A 772 -20.47 18.56 38.32
N SER A 773 -21.06 17.43 38.65
CA SER A 773 -21.48 17.06 40.00
C SER A 773 -20.97 15.67 40.37
N ASP A 774 -21.16 15.28 41.63
CA ASP A 774 -20.64 14.03 42.19
C ASP A 774 -19.11 13.88 42.08
N LEU A 775 -18.40 15.01 42.04
CA LEU A 775 -16.94 15.03 41.94
C LEU A 775 -16.29 14.45 43.22
N PRO A 776 -15.19 13.68 43.08
CA PRO A 776 -14.41 13.23 44.21
C PRO A 776 -13.81 14.42 44.97
N SER A 777 -13.51 14.24 46.26
CA SER A 777 -13.09 15.34 47.15
C SER A 777 -11.81 16.06 46.70
N TRP A 778 -11.00 15.44 45.85
CA TRP A 778 -9.78 16.01 45.30
C TRP A 778 -9.99 16.85 44.03
N ALA A 779 -11.18 16.80 43.42
CA ALA A 779 -11.51 17.49 42.17
C ALA A 779 -12.48 18.65 42.38
N ALA A 780 -12.37 19.68 41.54
CA ALA A 780 -13.34 20.77 41.45
C ALA A 780 -13.59 21.11 39.97
N PHE A 781 -14.80 21.58 39.67
CA PHE A 781 -15.16 22.07 38.35
C PHE A 781 -15.05 23.59 38.27
N ASP A 782 -14.35 24.07 37.26
CA ASP A 782 -14.27 25.48 36.89
C ASP A 782 -15.17 25.75 35.68
N ALA A 783 -16.33 26.37 35.95
CA ALA A 783 -17.30 26.75 34.93
C ALA A 783 -16.78 27.81 33.94
N GLY A 784 -15.72 28.55 34.26
CA GLY A 784 -15.12 29.54 33.36
C GLY A 784 -14.25 28.91 32.27
N THR A 785 -13.65 27.76 32.57
CA THR A 785 -12.77 27.00 31.66
C THR A 785 -13.38 25.67 31.19
N HIS A 786 -14.54 25.30 31.73
CA HIS A 786 -15.21 24.01 31.54
C HIS A 786 -14.33 22.83 31.94
N THR A 787 -13.45 23.03 32.92
CA THR A 787 -12.47 22.01 33.34
C THR A 787 -12.76 21.44 34.71
N ILE A 788 -12.66 20.12 34.82
CA ILE A 788 -12.53 19.41 36.10
C ILE A 788 -11.04 19.28 36.38
N GLY A 789 -10.58 19.89 37.47
CA GLY A 789 -9.17 19.91 37.86
C GLY A 789 -8.95 19.58 39.34
N GLY A 790 -7.79 19.01 39.67
CA GLY A 790 -7.48 18.61 41.04
C GLY A 790 -6.17 17.85 41.18
N VAL A 791 -5.86 17.40 42.39
CA VAL A 791 -4.71 16.51 42.66
C VAL A 791 -5.22 15.29 43.42
N PRO A 792 -5.40 14.14 42.77
CA PRO A 792 -5.86 12.93 43.43
C PRO A 792 -4.95 12.50 44.58
N ASP A 793 -5.55 12.10 45.70
CA ASP A 793 -4.84 11.69 46.93
C ASP A 793 -4.89 10.17 47.20
N ALA A 794 -5.72 9.44 46.46
CA ALA A 794 -5.82 7.99 46.51
C ALA A 794 -6.13 7.38 45.12
N ALA A 795 -5.63 6.17 44.87
CA ALA A 795 -5.93 5.41 43.67
C ALA A 795 -7.33 4.79 43.74
N GLY A 796 -7.99 4.63 42.60
CA GLY A 796 -9.34 4.09 42.50
C GLY A 796 -10.14 4.68 41.34
N VAL A 797 -11.31 4.11 41.08
CA VAL A 797 -12.25 4.58 40.06
C VAL A 797 -13.36 5.38 40.74
N THR A 798 -13.63 6.57 40.22
CA THR A 798 -14.72 7.45 40.69
C THR A 798 -15.50 7.96 39.51
N ASP A 799 -16.82 8.00 39.63
CA ASP A 799 -17.70 8.54 38.61
C ASP A 799 -18.07 9.98 38.94
N ALA A 800 -18.13 10.84 37.92
CA ALA A 800 -18.70 12.16 38.00
C ALA A 800 -19.82 12.32 36.99
N THR A 801 -20.85 13.08 37.35
CA THR A 801 -21.92 13.43 36.42
C THR A 801 -21.53 14.72 35.71
N ILE A 802 -21.29 14.67 34.41
CA ILE A 802 -21.05 15.86 33.57
C ILE A 802 -22.33 16.22 32.81
N SER A 803 -22.57 17.51 32.62
CA SER A 803 -23.73 18.01 31.88
C SER A 803 -23.39 19.21 31.00
N ALA A 804 -24.12 19.32 29.90
CA ALA A 804 -24.12 20.47 29.01
C ALA A 804 -25.58 20.86 28.75
N GLU A 805 -25.92 22.12 28.99
CA GLU A 805 -27.28 22.65 28.89
C GLU A 805 -27.33 23.91 28.03
N ASN A 806 -28.41 24.06 27.27
CA ASN A 806 -28.78 25.32 26.65
C ASN A 806 -30.32 25.48 26.69
N ALA A 807 -30.84 26.56 26.09
CA ALA A 807 -32.27 26.86 26.06
C ALA A 807 -33.15 25.80 25.36
N TYR A 808 -32.54 24.83 24.67
CA TYR A 808 -33.21 23.81 23.85
C TYR A 808 -33.13 22.40 24.47
N GLY A 809 -32.33 22.22 25.52
CA GLY A 809 -32.26 20.97 26.28
C GLY A 809 -30.96 20.80 27.04
N THR A 810 -30.82 19.62 27.68
CA THR A 810 -29.66 19.23 28.47
C THR A 810 -29.21 17.83 28.04
N ASP A 811 -27.91 17.63 27.87
CA ASP A 811 -27.31 16.29 27.82
C ASP A 811 -26.48 16.07 29.08
N SER A 812 -26.61 14.89 29.66
CA SER A 812 -25.93 14.49 30.88
C SER A 812 -25.33 13.11 30.69
N LYS A 813 -24.06 12.97 31.05
CA LYS A 813 -23.28 11.75 30.92
C LYS A 813 -22.51 11.47 32.20
N THR A 814 -22.15 10.22 32.41
CA THR A 814 -21.23 9.82 33.48
C THR A 814 -19.82 9.80 32.91
N LEU A 815 -18.92 10.57 33.53
CA LEU A 815 -17.47 10.53 33.32
C LEU A 815 -16.87 9.58 34.34
N VAL A 816 -16.22 8.53 33.87
CA VAL A 816 -15.45 7.61 34.71
C VAL A 816 -14.02 8.14 34.84
N MET A 817 -13.57 8.38 36.07
CA MET A 817 -12.21 8.83 36.39
C MET A 817 -11.43 7.71 37.08
N GLU A 818 -10.41 7.18 36.42
CA GLU A 818 -9.53 6.13 36.94
C GLU A 818 -8.20 6.71 37.43
N ILE A 819 -7.96 6.67 38.74
CA ILE A 819 -6.74 7.19 39.36
C ILE A 819 -5.78 6.05 39.70
N LEU A 820 -4.56 6.12 39.15
CA LEU A 820 -3.48 5.15 39.32
C LEU A 820 -2.57 5.53 40.50
N SER A 821 -1.99 4.54 41.18
CA SER A 821 -0.99 4.74 42.22
C SER A 821 0.25 5.45 41.66
N GLY A 822 0.86 6.38 42.40
CA GLY A 822 2.06 7.13 41.98
C GLY A 822 3.34 6.29 41.77
N GLY A 823 3.24 4.96 41.81
CA GLY A 823 4.29 4.00 41.44
C GLY A 823 4.10 3.36 40.05
N ASP A 824 2.94 3.54 39.43
CA ASP A 824 2.57 2.89 38.17
C ASP A 824 2.54 3.96 37.08
N VAL A 825 3.71 4.25 36.49
CA VAL A 825 3.79 5.17 35.35
C VAL A 825 3.57 4.40 34.06
N ILE A 826 2.32 4.35 33.59
CA ILE A 826 1.96 4.40 32.17
C ILE A 826 0.62 5.19 32.04
N PRO A 827 0.54 6.30 31.28
CA PRO A 827 -0.68 7.09 31.14
C PRO A 827 -1.72 6.42 30.19
N PRO A 828 -2.99 6.28 30.60
CA PRO A 828 -4.08 5.83 29.74
C PRO A 828 -4.74 6.98 28.95
N ALA A 829 -4.49 7.03 27.65
CA ALA A 829 -5.42 7.59 26.67
C ALA A 829 -5.02 7.09 25.30
N ILE A 830 -5.29 5.82 24.98
CA ILE A 830 -4.87 5.21 23.72
C ILE A 830 -5.91 4.19 23.27
N GLY A 831 -6.49 4.42 22.09
CA GLY A 831 -7.32 3.42 21.42
C GLY A 831 -6.49 2.20 21.04
N ILE A 832 -6.99 1.01 21.40
CA ILE A 832 -6.40 -0.28 20.99
C ILE A 832 -6.96 -0.59 19.61
N SER A 833 -6.11 -0.66 18.58
CA SER A 833 -6.56 -0.96 17.22
C SER A 833 -6.48 -2.44 16.85
N HIS A 834 -5.46 -3.20 17.29
CA HIS A 834 -5.30 -4.63 16.96
C HIS A 834 -4.46 -5.40 18.00
N ILE A 835 -4.68 -6.73 18.13
CA ILE A 835 -3.82 -7.67 18.87
C ILE A 835 -3.21 -8.66 17.86
N VAL A 836 -1.90 -8.90 17.94
CA VAL A 836 -1.21 -9.90 17.11
C VAL A 836 -0.74 -11.05 18.00
N LEU A 837 -1.24 -12.26 17.74
CA LEU A 837 -0.76 -13.48 18.39
C LEU A 837 0.45 -14.03 17.62
N ALA A 838 1.49 -14.46 18.33
CA ALA A 838 2.67 -15.09 17.75
C ALA A 838 2.68 -16.60 18.07
N GLY A 839 2.31 -17.44 17.09
CA GLY A 839 2.51 -18.89 17.14
C GLY A 839 1.27 -19.74 17.49
N GLU A 840 1.43 -21.07 17.40
CA GLU A 840 0.44 -22.06 17.83
C GLU A 840 0.31 -22.06 19.37
N VAL A 841 -0.94 -22.02 19.87
CA VAL A 841 -1.22 -22.12 21.31
C VAL A 841 -1.33 -23.60 21.67
N SER A 842 -0.34 -24.15 22.39
CA SER A 842 -0.43 -25.49 23.00
C SER A 842 -0.96 -25.39 24.43
N ASP A 843 -1.81 -26.33 24.83
CA ASP A 843 -2.49 -26.40 26.12
C ASP A 843 -1.56 -26.10 27.32
N ASP A 844 -2.02 -25.21 28.21
CA ASP A 844 -1.48 -24.87 29.54
C ASP A 844 -0.26 -23.94 29.67
N LEU A 845 0.13 -23.18 28.63
CA LEU A 845 1.11 -22.10 28.77
C LEU A 845 0.49 -20.73 28.48
N ALA A 846 0.79 -19.76 29.36
CA ALA A 846 0.56 -18.34 29.08
C ALA A 846 1.17 -18.03 27.70
N CYS A 847 0.33 -17.59 26.76
CA CYS A 847 0.81 -17.22 25.44
C CYS A 847 1.29 -15.78 25.51
N PRO A 848 2.58 -15.50 25.24
CA PRO A 848 3.06 -14.13 25.19
C PRO A 848 2.41 -13.43 24.00
N ALA A 849 1.61 -12.41 24.28
CA ALA A 849 1.02 -11.55 23.27
C ALA A 849 1.70 -10.17 23.30
N GLN A 850 1.75 -9.50 22.15
CA GLN A 850 2.16 -8.11 22.07
C GLN A 850 0.92 -7.25 21.82
N VAL A 851 0.66 -6.33 22.74
CA VAL A 851 -0.30 -5.24 22.52
C VAL A 851 0.51 -4.01 22.17
N VAL A 852 0.18 -3.35 21.05
CA VAL A 852 0.85 -2.11 20.67
C VAL A 852 0.12 -0.93 21.31
N ILE A 853 0.81 -0.23 22.19
CA ILE A 853 0.30 0.91 22.94
C ILE A 853 1.12 2.13 22.51
N ASN A 854 0.52 3.07 21.76
CA ASN A 854 1.20 4.24 21.18
C ASN A 854 2.46 3.89 20.36
N GLY A 855 2.36 2.89 19.49
CA GLY A 855 3.48 2.44 18.67
C GLY A 855 4.59 1.71 19.46
N THR A 856 4.39 1.46 20.75
CA THR A 856 5.32 0.73 21.61
C THR A 856 4.75 -0.66 21.92
N PRO A 857 5.44 -1.75 21.59
CA PRO A 857 5.00 -3.10 21.94
C PRO A 857 5.10 -3.34 23.46
N VAL A 858 4.01 -3.77 24.08
CA VAL A 858 3.96 -4.20 25.48
C VAL A 858 3.64 -5.69 25.54
N ALA A 859 4.45 -6.44 26.29
CA ALA A 859 4.24 -7.86 26.50
C ALA A 859 3.13 -8.08 27.53
N VAL A 860 2.14 -8.90 27.19
CA VAL A 860 1.09 -9.33 28.12
C VAL A 860 0.94 -10.84 28.10
N ASP A 861 0.66 -11.43 29.26
CA ASP A 861 0.38 -12.86 29.40
C ASP A 861 -1.13 -13.11 29.33
N VAL A 862 -1.58 -13.79 28.28
CA VAL A 862 -2.99 -14.18 28.11
C VAL A 862 -3.20 -15.57 28.71
N THR A 863 -4.20 -15.72 29.59
CA THR A 863 -4.56 -16.99 30.23
C THR A 863 -6.03 -17.35 29.94
N GLY A 864 -6.38 -18.63 29.92
CA GLY A 864 -7.77 -19.11 29.78
C GLY A 864 -8.21 -19.53 28.36
N LEU A 865 -7.32 -19.57 27.38
CA LEU A 865 -7.61 -20.04 26.02
C LEU A 865 -7.47 -21.57 25.92
N SER A 866 -8.51 -22.31 26.33
CA SER A 866 -8.54 -23.77 26.10
C SER A 866 -9.37 -24.11 24.85
N GLY A 867 -8.75 -24.81 23.88
CA GLY A 867 -9.47 -25.49 22.79
C GLY A 867 -9.90 -24.66 21.57
N MET A 868 -9.29 -23.49 21.30
CA MET A 868 -9.60 -22.68 20.12
C MET A 868 -8.59 -22.89 18.98
N TRP A 869 -9.09 -23.07 17.75
CA TRP A 869 -8.29 -23.04 16.51
C TRP A 869 -8.61 -21.72 15.79
N ALA A 870 -7.60 -20.89 15.48
CA ALA A 870 -7.81 -19.63 14.78
C ALA A 870 -6.89 -19.50 13.57
N SER A 871 -7.48 -19.24 12.39
CA SER A 871 -6.79 -18.70 11.22
C SER A 871 -7.61 -17.53 10.68
N GLY A 872 -7.23 -16.29 10.99
CA GLY A 872 -7.92 -15.08 10.51
C GLY A 872 -7.94 -13.92 11.51
N ASP A 873 -8.41 -12.76 11.04
CA ASP A 873 -8.54 -11.52 11.81
C ASP A 873 -9.57 -11.66 12.95
N ILE A 874 -9.15 -11.34 14.18
CA ILE A 874 -10.04 -11.30 15.36
C ILE A 874 -10.63 -9.90 15.49
N VAL A 875 -11.97 -9.80 15.43
CA VAL A 875 -12.70 -8.55 15.70
C VAL A 875 -13.03 -8.47 17.18
N LEU A 876 -12.60 -7.38 17.84
CA LEU A 876 -12.91 -7.09 19.24
C LEU A 876 -14.17 -6.21 19.33
N LEU A 877 -15.17 -6.64 20.11
CA LEU A 877 -16.26 -5.78 20.59
C LEU A 877 -15.94 -5.36 22.03
N SER A 878 -15.95 -4.05 22.32
CA SER A 878 -15.53 -3.53 23.63
C SER A 878 -16.69 -3.36 24.62
N GLY A 879 -16.41 -3.71 25.88
CA GLY A 879 -17.18 -3.35 27.07
C GLY A 879 -16.43 -3.74 28.35
N ASN A 880 -16.30 -2.80 29.31
CA ASN A 880 -15.75 -2.97 30.67
C ASN A 880 -14.81 -4.17 30.91
N ASN A 881 -13.53 -4.01 30.53
CA ASN A 881 -12.41 -4.93 30.83
C ASN A 881 -12.60 -6.40 30.43
N THR A 882 -13.56 -6.66 29.53
CA THR A 882 -13.87 -7.99 29.00
C THR A 882 -13.78 -7.93 27.49
N PHE A 883 -12.98 -8.82 26.89
CA PHE A 883 -12.87 -8.93 25.45
C PHE A 883 -13.65 -10.16 24.99
N VAL A 884 -14.46 -10.02 23.94
CA VAL A 884 -15.07 -11.17 23.25
C VAL A 884 -14.24 -11.46 22.01
N ILE A 885 -13.66 -12.65 21.94
CA ILE A 885 -13.01 -13.16 20.73
C ILE A 885 -14.06 -13.90 19.93
N VAL A 886 -14.30 -13.46 18.69
CA VAL A 886 -15.11 -14.17 17.70
C VAL A 886 -14.16 -14.86 16.73
N ALA A 887 -14.20 -16.18 16.66
CA ALA A 887 -13.47 -16.98 15.66
C ALA A 887 -14.46 -17.63 14.69
N SER A 888 -14.18 -17.57 13.39
CA SER A 888 -14.98 -18.18 12.33
C SER A 888 -14.10 -19.03 11.42
N ASP A 889 -14.56 -20.24 11.10
CA ASP A 889 -13.91 -21.14 10.11
C ASP A 889 -14.56 -21.04 8.71
N GLY A 890 -15.41 -20.03 8.50
CA GLY A 890 -16.20 -19.85 7.29
C GLY A 890 -17.52 -20.62 7.28
N THR A 891 -17.83 -21.43 8.30
CA THR A 891 -19.13 -22.14 8.43
C THR A 891 -19.79 -22.03 9.81
N ASN A 892 -19.03 -21.83 10.89
CA ASN A 892 -19.54 -21.60 12.25
C ASN A 892 -18.78 -20.48 12.96
N GLU A 893 -19.49 -19.74 13.82
CA GLU A 893 -18.89 -18.74 14.72
C GLU A 893 -18.82 -19.28 16.15
N THR A 894 -17.66 -19.13 16.80
CA THR A 894 -17.47 -19.47 18.22
C THR A 894 -16.99 -18.23 18.98
N THR A 895 -17.66 -17.91 20.09
CA THR A 895 -17.35 -16.74 20.92
C THR A 895 -16.81 -17.14 22.28
N THR A 896 -15.67 -16.57 22.68
CA THR A 896 -15.07 -16.78 24.01
C THR A 896 -14.82 -15.44 24.70
N GLU A 897 -15.29 -15.31 25.93
CA GLU A 897 -15.00 -14.16 26.80
C GLU A 897 -13.64 -14.33 27.46
N VAL A 898 -12.79 -13.32 27.34
CA VAL A 898 -11.46 -13.25 27.97
C VAL A 898 -11.43 -12.07 28.92
N SER A 899 -11.20 -12.37 30.20
CA SER A 899 -10.92 -11.37 31.24
C SER A 899 -9.42 -11.21 31.39
N VAL A 900 -8.89 -10.01 31.23
CA VAL A 900 -7.47 -9.74 31.46
C VAL A 900 -7.26 -9.54 32.96
N GLY A 901 -6.51 -10.46 33.58
CA GLY A 901 -6.14 -10.36 34.99
C GLY A 901 -5.13 -9.23 35.21
N GLY A 902 -5.47 -8.28 36.07
CA GLY A 902 -4.62 -7.14 36.41
C GLY A 902 -3.25 -7.56 36.92
N ILE A 903 -2.20 -6.95 36.37
CA ILE A 903 -0.82 -6.96 36.83
C ILE A 903 -0.37 -5.48 36.80
N PRO A 904 0.37 -4.99 37.82
CA PRO A 904 0.36 -3.60 38.28
C PRO A 904 0.80 -2.55 37.26
#